data_AF-A0A6J8AAG5-F1
#
_entry.id   AF-A0A6J8AAG5-F1
#
_cell.length_a   1.000
_cell.length_b   1.000
_cell.length_c   1.000
_cell.angle_alpha   90.00
_cell.angle_beta   90.00
_cell.angle_gamma   90.00
#
_symmetry.space_group_name_H-M   'P 1'
#
loop_
_entity.id
_entity.type
_entity.pdbx_description
1 polymer ?
#
loop_
_entity_poly.entity_id
_entity_poly.type
_entity_poly.pdbx_seq_one_letter_code
_entity_poly.pdbx_strand_id
1 'polypeptide(L)'
;MNVPALLLVAYFGLVSSQFPSQSIITGNSTNNGTNNQTVVTQGGSGGRYPMLPQFPVHHPQVIHFIGAGYDLLKFSWKFKVGLIIVTKIADVYHQLRAERNSYAAFIFKYHQSCAKLLPVITPDRCDKNDFNQIFNFYVHCVFDFHQENEIENNTQSTEKTYINFASRIDETGRGLLASGGGKIMVKYEKLTKEEDTGNPDGESWTSLGDDPGLKLTQKILTVSPGNNPVQIEIEHRDSCQSSHSYNLIYNSKQYQNRLFGAITTSGPTDAALKPYAFTLSTGYDAASHQLSQPLNYMYQDYTTMCDMGHARLRSHLAQSDHLSITREFAASVCSLPEKYQLPNYLRFIEEWGTHMITEVEVGKKITYRYLTTRDKYFSYLLANVSQDVLRSTNGTLDVLTVNLNLFKYRPEYRYLIGQYHDSFGVGNPMYNDEVEMSMVTIDSMLDSKYWFYLSYYISQGVCGNDAMSLLPKWQANMVTALKFYPYRKSAKLPVDGRLEIPLLWPKGTYSLQKPTSGCPGLFKWSEGRIMVNVTGAQMSAMSSFEGDVEQSSFTLNYCAKERTESQDELMWSKGDYCLFQQDSDCPIGFTSSSIRYQDRVRPVTVGVTPYVEYKTGPQFKYCCRSDGSYLNPIFLPTAKPFYLLKYTHGCQRVHGMEFKEQQFLYPTKQHIYVHNSPSHTTISGTGVNLDYCYYTALKVGGGIGIGVGK
;
A
#
# COMPACT_ATOMS: atom_id res chain seq x y z
N MET A 1 65.50 -25.50 -11.27
CA MET A 1 65.02 -24.30 -12.00
C MET A 1 64.46 -23.33 -10.97
N ASN A 2 65.04 -22.13 -10.97
CA ASN A 2 65.01 -20.97 -10.05
C ASN A 2 63.65 -20.67 -9.37
N VAL A 3 63.50 -20.47 -8.05
CA VAL A 3 64.17 -19.68 -6.97
C VAL A 3 63.58 -18.25 -6.79
N PRO A 4 63.39 -17.75 -5.54
CA PRO A 4 62.22 -16.97 -5.10
C PRO A 4 62.53 -15.59 -4.44
N ALA A 5 61.51 -14.99 -3.80
CA ALA A 5 61.52 -14.03 -2.67
C ALA A 5 61.92 -12.55 -2.91
N LEU A 6 61.16 -11.60 -2.31
CA LEU A 6 61.64 -10.75 -1.20
C LEU A 6 60.62 -9.68 -0.72
N LEU A 7 60.57 -9.51 0.61
CA LEU A 7 60.04 -8.38 1.37
C LEU A 7 60.85 -7.09 1.15
N LEU A 8 60.26 -5.92 1.45
CA LEU A 8 60.81 -4.97 2.45
C LEU A 8 59.89 -3.75 2.74
N VAL A 9 60.22 -3.14 3.88
CA VAL A 9 59.54 -2.15 4.73
C VAL A 9 60.19 -0.76 4.60
N ALA A 10 59.48 0.30 5.02
CA ALA A 10 59.93 1.55 5.70
C ALA A 10 59.46 2.85 4.98
N TYR A 11 58.73 3.81 5.58
CA TYR A 11 58.94 4.73 6.74
C TYR A 11 59.63 6.07 6.40
N PHE A 12 59.13 7.15 7.03
CA PHE A 12 59.55 8.58 7.09
C PHE A 12 59.21 9.49 5.89
N GLY A 13 58.84 10.77 6.02
CA GLY A 13 58.72 11.68 7.16
C GLY A 13 58.77 13.15 6.70
N LEU A 14 57.89 13.99 7.28
CA LEU A 14 58.00 15.43 7.65
C LEU A 14 58.64 16.53 6.75
N VAL A 15 58.27 17.77 7.12
CA VAL A 15 58.83 19.13 6.81
C VAL A 15 58.02 19.91 5.74
N SER A 16 57.78 21.23 5.78
CA SER A 16 57.49 22.28 6.79
C SER A 16 57.22 23.60 6.02
N SER A 17 56.32 24.46 6.51
CA SER A 17 56.28 25.95 6.44
C SER A 17 56.58 26.72 5.12
N GLN A 18 55.72 27.68 4.74
CA GLN A 18 55.98 29.14 4.78
C GLN A 18 54.79 30.00 4.27
N PHE A 19 54.53 31.07 5.03
CA PHE A 19 53.70 32.26 4.73
C PHE A 19 54.34 33.12 3.60
N PRO A 20 53.65 34.09 2.91
CA PRO A 20 53.22 35.36 3.53
C PRO A 20 51.97 36.08 2.95
N SER A 21 51.79 37.26 3.55
CA SER A 21 50.71 38.21 3.79
C SER A 21 50.34 39.27 2.71
N GLN A 22 49.31 40.06 3.06
CA GLN A 22 48.95 41.47 2.68
C GLN A 22 47.77 41.59 1.69
N SER A 23 46.85 42.57 1.75
CA SER A 23 46.72 43.85 2.48
C SER A 23 45.27 44.37 2.47
N ILE A 24 44.99 45.34 3.35
CA ILE A 24 43.74 46.08 3.61
C ILE A 24 43.67 47.36 2.76
N ILE A 25 42.48 47.79 2.28
CA ILE A 25 42.12 49.21 2.07
C ILE A 25 40.64 49.44 2.46
N THR A 26 40.39 50.62 3.02
CA THR A 26 39.22 51.16 3.77
C THR A 26 38.30 52.08 2.94
N GLY A 27 37.10 52.38 3.50
CA GLY A 27 36.31 53.62 3.32
C GLY A 27 34.94 53.43 2.64
N ASN A 28 33.86 54.15 2.95
CA ASN A 28 33.59 55.22 3.92
C ASN A 28 32.05 55.46 4.01
N SER A 29 31.65 56.20 5.05
CA SER A 29 30.33 56.66 5.54
C SER A 29 29.31 57.27 4.54
N THR A 30 27.99 57.26 4.88
CA THR A 30 27.15 58.49 4.94
C THR A 30 25.81 58.31 5.69
N ASN A 31 25.38 59.42 6.32
CA ASN A 31 24.30 59.63 7.31
C ASN A 31 22.92 60.01 6.72
N ASN A 32 21.87 59.96 7.58
CA ASN A 32 20.86 61.01 7.93
C ASN A 32 19.48 60.38 8.19
N GLY A 33 18.86 60.53 9.38
CA GLY A 33 18.02 61.66 9.84
C GLY A 33 16.53 61.20 9.86
N THR A 34 15.60 61.50 10.77
CA THR A 34 15.35 62.65 11.68
C THR A 34 14.19 62.32 12.65
N ASN A 35 14.05 63.16 13.70
CA ASN A 35 13.22 63.11 14.93
C ASN A 35 11.71 63.42 14.81
N ASN A 36 10.93 63.05 15.86
CA ASN A 36 10.14 63.94 16.78
C ASN A 36 9.20 63.09 17.68
N GLN A 37 9.30 63.03 19.03
CA GLN A 37 8.75 63.93 20.09
C GLN A 37 7.26 64.30 19.90
N THR A 38 6.31 64.11 20.85
CA THR A 38 6.12 64.64 22.23
C THR A 38 4.93 63.91 22.93
N VAL A 39 4.94 63.46 24.21
CA VAL A 39 4.68 64.13 25.53
C VAL A 39 3.20 64.16 26.02
N VAL A 40 2.90 63.32 27.05
CA VAL A 40 2.24 63.64 28.37
C VAL A 40 0.76 63.26 28.75
N THR A 41 0.71 62.62 29.95
CA THR A 41 -0.29 62.53 31.06
C THR A 41 -1.48 61.54 31.10
N GLN A 42 -1.36 60.64 32.09
CA GLN A 42 -2.26 60.30 33.22
C GLN A 42 -3.58 59.53 33.02
N GLY A 43 -3.71 58.43 33.78
CA GLY A 43 -4.96 58.11 34.49
C GLY A 43 -5.40 56.64 34.51
N GLY A 44 -5.10 55.94 35.62
CA GLY A 44 -6.09 55.09 36.33
C GLY A 44 -6.36 53.64 35.87
N SER A 45 -6.08 52.69 36.78
CA SER A 45 -6.81 51.43 37.11
C SER A 45 -7.30 50.55 35.93
N GLY A 46 -6.88 49.31 35.75
CA GLY A 46 -6.82 48.20 36.70
C GLY A 46 -7.66 47.04 36.15
N GLY A 47 -7.08 45.84 35.97
CA GLY A 47 -7.84 44.65 35.57
C GLY A 47 -7.01 43.55 34.90
N ARG A 48 -6.75 42.46 35.63
CA ARG A 48 -6.17 41.17 35.21
C ARG A 48 -7.06 40.52 34.12
N TYR A 49 -6.58 39.83 33.08
CA TYR A 49 -5.93 38.51 33.07
C TYR A 49 -5.18 38.26 31.72
N PRO A 50 -4.22 37.30 31.68
CA PRO A 50 -3.16 37.25 30.67
C PRO A 50 -3.51 36.45 29.41
N MET A 51 -3.05 36.97 28.27
CA MET A 51 -2.89 36.24 27.01
C MET A 51 -1.57 35.46 26.95
N LEU A 52 -1.61 34.39 26.17
CA LEU A 52 -0.59 33.38 25.86
C LEU A 52 0.80 33.96 25.52
N PRO A 53 1.91 33.30 25.95
CA PRO A 53 3.26 33.66 25.53
C PRO A 53 3.57 33.17 24.12
N GLN A 54 4.03 34.11 23.29
CA GLN A 54 4.68 33.86 22.00
C GLN A 54 6.07 33.27 22.20
N PHE A 55 6.40 32.21 21.45
CA PHE A 55 7.72 31.59 21.44
C PHE A 55 8.71 32.35 20.52
N PRO A 56 9.99 32.41 20.89
CA PRO A 56 11.02 33.14 20.15
C PRO A 56 11.52 32.37 18.92
N VAL A 57 11.70 33.11 17.82
CA VAL A 57 12.37 32.65 16.60
C VAL A 57 13.88 32.74 16.81
N HIS A 58 14.55 31.59 16.87
CA HIS A 58 16.01 31.51 16.85
C HIS A 58 16.51 31.17 15.43
N HIS A 59 17.33 32.07 14.90
CA HIS A 59 18.16 31.87 13.72
C HIS A 59 19.21 30.76 13.97
N PRO A 60 19.41 29.81 13.04
CA PRO A 60 20.54 28.90 13.10
C PRO A 60 21.81 29.53 12.51
N GLN A 61 22.90 29.25 13.21
CA GLN A 61 24.27 29.67 12.95
C GLN A 61 24.85 29.05 11.68
N VAL A 62 25.77 29.82 11.09
CA VAL A 62 26.66 29.49 9.98
C VAL A 62 27.63 28.36 10.39
N ILE A 63 27.65 27.28 9.62
CA ILE A 63 28.75 26.31 9.58
C ILE A 63 29.39 26.37 8.19
N HIS A 64 30.69 26.68 8.17
CA HIS A 64 31.56 26.66 7.00
C HIS A 64 31.73 25.22 6.47
N PHE A 65 31.49 25.01 5.17
CA PHE A 65 32.07 23.90 4.41
C PHE A 65 32.97 24.47 3.31
N ILE A 66 34.26 24.15 3.40
CA ILE A 66 35.24 24.33 2.34
C ILE A 66 35.15 23.12 1.41
N GLY A 67 34.97 23.35 0.11
CA GLY A 67 35.29 22.38 -0.94
C GLY A 67 34.15 22.01 -1.89
N ALA A 68 33.95 22.81 -2.95
CA ALA A 68 33.31 22.36 -4.21
C ALA A 68 33.51 23.40 -5.33
N GLY A 69 34.74 23.85 -5.55
CA GLY A 69 35.09 24.72 -6.67
C GLY A 69 35.39 23.92 -7.94
N TYR A 70 34.46 23.09 -8.44
CA TYR A 70 34.60 22.46 -9.77
C TYR A 70 33.26 22.13 -10.49
N ASP A 71 32.08 22.28 -9.86
CA ASP A 71 30.78 21.93 -10.48
C ASP A 71 29.94 23.11 -11.00
N LEU A 72 30.29 24.36 -10.69
CA LEU A 72 29.50 25.53 -11.13
C LEU A 72 29.65 25.87 -12.62
N LEU A 73 30.69 25.38 -13.30
CA LEU A 73 30.90 25.60 -14.74
C LEU A 73 30.08 24.63 -15.62
N LYS A 74 29.69 23.45 -15.10
CA LYS A 74 28.82 22.50 -15.84
C LYS A 74 27.34 22.87 -15.80
N PHE A 75 26.90 23.57 -14.74
CA PHE A 75 25.50 23.96 -14.58
C PHE A 75 25.10 25.13 -15.53
N SER A 76 26.03 26.05 -15.81
CA SER A 76 25.81 27.20 -16.70
C SER A 76 25.59 26.83 -18.17
N TRP A 77 26.21 25.73 -18.64
CA TRP A 77 26.06 25.26 -20.03
C TRP A 77 24.73 24.55 -20.28
N LYS A 78 24.27 23.71 -19.33
CA LYS A 78 23.00 22.98 -19.44
C LYS A 78 21.79 23.91 -19.41
N PHE A 79 21.86 25.01 -18.64
CA PHE A 79 20.77 25.99 -18.56
C PHE A 79 20.64 26.85 -19.83
N LYS A 80 21.77 27.22 -20.46
CA LYS A 80 21.75 27.96 -21.74
C LYS A 80 21.23 27.14 -22.91
N VAL A 81 21.57 25.84 -22.98
CA VAL A 81 21.07 24.94 -24.05
C VAL A 81 19.57 24.65 -23.86
N GLY A 82 19.12 24.43 -22.62
CA GLY A 82 17.69 24.25 -22.31
C GLY A 82 16.85 25.48 -22.65
N LEU A 83 17.33 26.69 -22.34
CA LEU A 83 16.60 27.94 -22.62
C LEU A 83 16.47 28.23 -24.12
N ILE A 84 17.48 27.88 -24.93
CA ILE A 84 17.46 28.04 -26.41
C ILE A 84 16.51 27.03 -27.06
N ILE A 85 16.41 25.80 -26.53
CA ILE A 85 15.49 24.77 -27.03
C ILE A 85 14.03 25.16 -26.72
N VAL A 86 13.76 25.62 -25.50
CA VAL A 86 12.39 26.00 -25.09
C VAL A 86 11.88 27.23 -25.84
N THR A 87 12.73 28.24 -26.08
CA THR A 87 12.35 29.43 -26.86
C THR A 87 12.10 29.11 -28.33
N LYS A 88 12.91 28.23 -28.94
CA LYS A 88 12.66 27.79 -30.33
C LYS A 88 11.43 26.90 -30.48
N ILE A 89 11.10 26.08 -29.48
CA ILE A 89 9.86 25.28 -29.46
C ILE A 89 8.64 26.20 -29.32
N ALA A 90 8.72 27.24 -28.51
CA ALA A 90 7.65 28.22 -28.35
C ALA A 90 7.38 29.02 -29.64
N ASP A 91 8.44 29.42 -30.37
CA ASP A 91 8.30 30.13 -31.65
C ASP A 91 7.68 29.26 -32.74
N VAL A 92 8.05 27.96 -32.80
CA VAL A 92 7.46 26.98 -33.73
C VAL A 92 6.00 26.71 -33.37
N TYR A 93 5.68 26.61 -32.08
CA TYR A 93 4.30 26.42 -31.61
C TYR A 93 3.40 27.62 -31.94
N HIS A 94 3.90 28.85 -31.81
CA HIS A 94 3.16 30.06 -32.19
C HIS A 94 2.99 30.21 -33.70
N GLN A 95 3.96 29.79 -34.52
CA GLN A 95 3.82 29.76 -35.98
C GLN A 95 2.81 28.69 -36.45
N LEU A 96 2.77 27.52 -35.81
CA LEU A 96 1.83 26.43 -36.16
C LEU A 96 0.39 26.72 -35.73
N ARG A 97 0.18 27.57 -34.72
CA ARG A 97 -1.16 27.98 -34.25
C ARG A 97 -1.86 28.98 -35.19
N ALA A 98 -1.12 29.68 -36.04
CA ALA A 98 -1.66 30.76 -36.89
C ALA A 98 -2.26 30.30 -38.23
N GLU A 99 -1.97 29.09 -38.72
CA GLU A 99 -2.40 28.63 -40.05
C GLU A 99 -3.11 27.26 -39.96
N ARG A 100 -4.38 27.25 -39.50
CA ARG A 100 -5.15 26.02 -39.21
C ARG A 100 -5.93 25.42 -40.38
N ASN A 101 -5.84 25.98 -41.59
CA ASN A 101 -6.78 25.66 -42.68
C ASN A 101 -6.19 24.89 -43.88
N SER A 102 -4.99 24.30 -43.80
CA SER A 102 -4.52 23.38 -44.86
C SER A 102 -3.56 22.31 -44.33
N TYR A 103 -4.05 21.06 -44.31
CA TYR A 103 -3.37 19.87 -43.78
C TYR A 103 -2.08 19.50 -44.56
N ALA A 104 -2.05 19.76 -45.87
CA ALA A 104 -0.88 19.46 -46.71
C ALA A 104 0.31 20.42 -46.46
N ALA A 105 0.02 21.70 -46.15
CA ALA A 105 1.05 22.68 -45.83
C ALA A 105 1.69 22.43 -44.46
N PHE A 106 0.92 21.88 -43.52
CA PHE A 106 1.37 21.49 -42.18
C PHE A 106 2.41 20.36 -42.25
N ILE A 107 2.14 19.30 -43.02
CA ILE A 107 3.05 18.15 -43.17
C ILE A 107 4.37 18.56 -43.86
N PHE A 108 4.31 19.40 -44.90
CA PHE A 108 5.51 19.82 -45.65
C PHE A 108 6.45 20.71 -44.81
N LYS A 109 5.90 21.64 -44.00
CA LYS A 109 6.71 22.48 -43.09
C LYS A 109 7.18 21.76 -41.83
N TYR A 110 6.43 20.76 -41.34
CA TYR A 110 6.84 19.90 -40.22
C TYR A 110 8.11 19.11 -40.59
N HIS A 111 8.15 18.51 -41.79
CA HIS A 111 9.35 17.83 -42.29
C HIS A 111 10.55 18.76 -42.52
N GLN A 112 10.35 19.98 -43.04
CA GLN A 112 11.43 20.97 -43.18
C GLN A 112 11.99 21.46 -41.83
N SER A 113 11.16 21.50 -40.78
CA SER A 113 11.55 21.97 -39.45
C SER A 113 12.35 20.92 -38.68
N CYS A 114 12.01 19.64 -38.82
CA CYS A 114 12.80 18.52 -38.29
C CYS A 114 14.18 18.39 -38.96
N ALA A 115 14.27 18.63 -40.27
CA ALA A 115 15.55 18.58 -41.00
C ALA A 115 16.55 19.67 -40.56
N LYS A 116 16.07 20.80 -40.02
CA LYS A 116 16.92 21.90 -39.51
C LYS A 116 17.46 21.65 -38.10
N LEU A 117 16.95 20.66 -37.37
CA LEU A 117 17.40 20.28 -36.02
C LEU A 117 18.59 19.30 -36.03
N LEU A 118 18.90 18.68 -37.18
CA LEU A 118 19.95 17.66 -37.29
C LEU A 118 21.43 18.11 -37.16
N PRO A 119 21.87 19.38 -37.36
CA PRO A 119 23.31 19.67 -37.30
C PRO A 119 23.89 19.92 -35.90
N VAL A 120 23.12 19.77 -34.80
CA VAL A 120 23.58 20.17 -33.45
C VAL A 120 24.25 19.03 -32.67
N ILE A 121 24.39 17.82 -33.23
CA ILE A 121 24.98 16.68 -32.55
C ILE A 121 26.29 16.28 -33.25
N THR A 122 27.43 16.74 -32.72
CA THR A 122 28.74 16.18 -33.06
C THR A 122 29.05 14.94 -32.18
N PRO A 123 29.80 13.94 -32.67
CA PRO A 123 29.68 12.56 -32.20
C PRO A 123 30.47 12.16 -30.95
N ASP A 124 31.07 13.08 -30.20
CA ASP A 124 32.17 12.67 -29.31
C ASP A 124 31.82 12.43 -27.83
N ARG A 125 30.56 12.60 -27.38
CA ARG A 125 30.17 12.24 -26.00
C ARG A 125 28.69 11.88 -25.82
N CYS A 126 28.22 10.80 -26.44
CA CYS A 126 26.95 10.17 -26.06
C CYS A 126 27.20 8.77 -25.50
N ASP A 127 26.75 8.53 -24.27
CA ASP A 127 26.70 7.19 -23.68
C ASP A 127 25.55 6.39 -24.33
N LYS A 128 25.72 5.06 -24.42
CA LYS A 128 24.83 4.10 -25.09
C LYS A 128 23.38 4.16 -24.59
N ASN A 129 23.17 4.59 -23.34
CA ASN A 129 21.84 4.71 -22.74
C ASN A 129 21.02 5.90 -23.27
N ASP A 130 21.66 7.01 -23.64
CA ASP A 130 20.97 8.19 -24.16
C ASP A 130 20.53 7.99 -25.62
N PHE A 131 21.33 7.26 -26.41
CA PHE A 131 20.97 6.88 -27.78
C PHE A 131 19.78 5.92 -27.80
N ASN A 132 19.71 4.96 -26.86
CA ASN A 132 18.59 4.01 -26.76
C ASN A 132 17.28 4.67 -26.31
N GLN A 133 17.31 5.70 -25.44
CA GLN A 133 16.09 6.42 -25.07
C GLN A 133 15.54 7.26 -26.23
N ILE A 134 16.42 7.91 -27.00
CA ILE A 134 16.02 8.72 -28.15
C ILE A 134 15.57 7.83 -29.32
N PHE A 135 16.23 6.69 -29.55
CA PHE A 135 15.84 5.71 -30.56
C PHE A 135 14.49 5.04 -30.21
N ASN A 136 14.25 4.69 -28.95
CA ASN A 136 12.96 4.12 -28.52
C ASN A 136 11.81 5.14 -28.60
N PHE A 137 12.08 6.42 -28.35
CA PHE A 137 11.09 7.48 -28.54
C PHE A 137 10.75 7.69 -30.03
N TYR A 138 11.75 7.61 -30.92
CA TYR A 138 11.57 7.68 -32.37
C TYR A 138 10.81 6.46 -32.92
N VAL A 139 11.11 5.25 -32.42
CA VAL A 139 10.41 4.01 -32.82
C VAL A 139 8.95 4.01 -32.33
N HIS A 140 8.67 4.50 -31.11
CA HIS A 140 7.29 4.61 -30.61
C HIS A 140 6.44 5.61 -31.41
N CYS A 141 6.97 6.79 -31.74
CA CYS A 141 6.23 7.77 -32.52
C CYS A 141 5.99 7.35 -33.99
N VAL A 142 6.84 6.50 -34.55
CA VAL A 142 6.69 5.98 -35.93
C VAL A 142 5.79 4.73 -35.97
N PHE A 143 5.77 3.89 -34.93
CA PHE A 143 4.90 2.72 -34.86
C PHE A 143 3.42 3.07 -34.58
N ASP A 144 3.15 4.03 -33.69
CA ASP A 144 1.77 4.47 -33.40
C ASP A 144 1.09 5.08 -34.65
N PHE A 145 1.85 5.72 -35.54
CA PHE A 145 1.32 6.33 -36.77
C PHE A 145 1.12 5.33 -37.92
N HIS A 146 1.81 4.18 -37.90
CA HIS A 146 1.69 3.16 -38.93
C HIS A 146 0.56 2.15 -38.65
N GLN A 147 0.21 1.92 -37.38
CA GLN A 147 -0.88 1.02 -37.00
C GLN A 147 -2.28 1.59 -37.31
N GLU A 148 -2.42 2.91 -37.40
CA GLU A 148 -3.68 3.56 -37.82
C GLU A 148 -3.97 3.43 -39.33
N ASN A 149 -2.96 3.19 -40.18
CA ASN A 149 -3.13 3.18 -41.64
C ASN A 149 -3.39 1.80 -42.27
N GLU A 150 -3.22 0.68 -41.55
CA GLU A 150 -3.56 -0.65 -42.08
C GLU A 150 -5.04 -1.05 -41.87
N ILE A 151 -5.79 -0.32 -41.05
CA ILE A 151 -7.23 -0.58 -40.80
C ILE A 151 -8.13 0.05 -41.89
N GLU A 152 -7.64 1.01 -42.67
CA GLU A 152 -8.46 1.72 -43.67
C GLU A 152 -8.62 1.00 -45.03
N ASN A 153 -7.94 -0.12 -45.29
CA ASN A 153 -7.92 -0.72 -46.63
C ASN A 153 -8.62 -2.08 -46.79
N ASN A 154 -9.52 -2.49 -45.90
CA ASN A 154 -10.36 -3.68 -46.14
C ASN A 154 -11.86 -3.38 -46.06
N THR A 155 -12.41 -3.01 -47.22
CA THR A 155 -13.83 -2.76 -47.47
C THR A 155 -14.67 -4.03 -47.38
N GLN A 156 -15.32 -4.29 -46.25
CA GLN A 156 -16.56 -5.09 -46.18
C GLN A 156 -17.39 -4.94 -44.86
N SER A 157 -17.37 -3.77 -44.21
CA SER A 157 -18.12 -3.54 -42.95
C SER A 157 -18.80 -2.17 -42.85
N THR A 158 -19.18 -1.56 -43.97
CA THR A 158 -19.66 -0.17 -44.01
C THR A 158 -21.12 0.06 -43.59
N GLU A 159 -21.84 -0.97 -43.13
CA GLU A 159 -23.24 -0.79 -42.65
C GLU A 159 -23.36 -0.62 -41.12
N LYS A 160 -22.30 -0.93 -40.34
CA LYS A 160 -22.28 -0.72 -38.87
C LYS A 160 -21.81 0.67 -38.43
N THR A 161 -21.15 1.42 -39.31
CA THR A 161 -20.51 2.71 -38.96
C THR A 161 -21.45 3.91 -39.12
N TYR A 162 -22.47 3.82 -39.97
CA TYR A 162 -23.32 4.98 -40.30
C TYR A 162 -24.37 5.34 -39.24
N ILE A 163 -24.81 4.39 -38.40
CA ILE A 163 -25.78 4.67 -37.33
C ILE A 163 -25.12 5.32 -36.10
N ASN A 164 -23.80 5.16 -35.92
CA ASN A 164 -23.06 5.72 -34.77
C ASN A 164 -22.45 7.11 -35.01
N PHE A 165 -22.44 7.63 -36.24
CA PHE A 165 -21.75 8.88 -36.55
C PHE A 165 -22.64 10.13 -36.40
N ALA A 166 -23.97 10.00 -36.53
CA ALA A 166 -24.88 11.15 -36.51
C ALA A 166 -25.22 11.68 -35.10
N SER A 167 -24.88 10.98 -34.02
CA SER A 167 -25.13 11.42 -32.64
C SER A 167 -23.93 12.07 -31.94
N ARG A 168 -22.78 12.21 -32.64
CA ARG A 168 -21.47 12.46 -32.01
C ARG A 168 -20.87 13.85 -32.17
N ILE A 169 -21.62 14.85 -32.63
CA ILE A 169 -21.14 16.25 -32.63
C ILE A 169 -22.17 17.13 -31.93
N ASP A 170 -22.11 17.16 -30.60
CA ASP A 170 -22.60 18.28 -29.82
C ASP A 170 -21.58 18.57 -28.70
N GLU A 171 -20.84 19.66 -28.86
CA GLU A 171 -19.76 20.12 -27.97
C GLU A 171 -20.27 20.60 -26.58
N THR A 172 -21.52 20.31 -26.23
CA THR A 172 -22.20 20.86 -25.04
C THR A 172 -22.30 19.90 -23.84
N GLY A 173 -21.54 18.79 -23.81
CA GLY A 173 -21.62 17.80 -22.72
C GLY A 173 -22.91 16.96 -22.70
N ARG A 174 -23.95 17.35 -23.45
CA ARG A 174 -25.23 16.64 -23.57
C ARG A 174 -25.15 15.36 -24.41
N GLY A 175 -24.26 15.29 -25.41
CA GLY A 175 -24.03 14.08 -26.21
C GLY A 175 -23.29 12.96 -25.47
N LEU A 176 -22.49 13.32 -24.45
CA LEU A 176 -21.70 12.39 -23.62
C LEU A 176 -22.54 11.71 -22.52
N LEU A 177 -23.70 12.27 -22.15
CA LEU A 177 -24.67 11.63 -21.25
C LEU A 177 -25.66 10.73 -22.01
N ALA A 178 -25.83 10.93 -23.32
CA ALA A 178 -26.59 10.02 -24.16
C ALA A 178 -25.91 8.64 -24.29
N SER A 179 -24.58 8.53 -24.11
CA SER A 179 -23.89 7.24 -23.99
C SER A 179 -24.15 6.58 -22.64
N GLY A 180 -24.06 7.30 -21.52
CA GLY A 180 -24.37 6.75 -20.18
C GLY A 180 -25.85 6.37 -20.01
N GLY A 181 -26.77 7.23 -20.46
CA GLY A 181 -28.22 6.95 -20.48
C GLY A 181 -28.61 5.81 -21.43
N GLY A 182 -27.79 5.52 -22.44
CA GLY A 182 -27.93 4.36 -23.32
C GLY A 182 -27.51 3.02 -22.68
N LYS A 183 -26.74 3.06 -21.58
CA LYS A 183 -26.27 1.89 -20.82
C LYS A 183 -27.07 1.62 -19.54
N ILE A 184 -27.93 2.54 -19.10
CA ILE A 184 -28.99 2.23 -18.11
C ILE A 184 -29.94 1.20 -18.75
N MET A 185 -30.49 0.28 -17.96
CA MET A 185 -31.42 -0.77 -18.41
C MET A 185 -30.79 -1.87 -19.27
N VAL A 186 -29.46 -1.90 -19.31
CA VAL A 186 -28.67 -2.97 -19.91
C VAL A 186 -28.45 -4.08 -18.89
N LYS A 187 -28.41 -5.31 -19.39
CA LYS A 187 -28.05 -6.52 -18.66
C LYS A 187 -26.69 -6.37 -17.94
N TYR A 188 -26.64 -6.87 -16.70
CA TYR A 188 -25.41 -7.12 -15.96
C TYR A 188 -25.30 -8.58 -15.51
N GLU A 189 -24.27 -9.28 -15.99
CA GLU A 189 -23.98 -10.68 -15.67
C GLU A 189 -22.87 -10.78 -14.61
N LYS A 190 -23.23 -11.26 -13.41
CA LYS A 190 -22.31 -11.29 -12.26
C LYS A 190 -21.57 -12.63 -12.11
N LEU A 191 -22.00 -13.67 -12.84
CA LEU A 191 -21.61 -15.08 -12.62
C LEU A 191 -21.76 -15.96 -13.91
N THR A 192 -20.70 -16.11 -14.70
CA THR A 192 -20.55 -17.07 -15.83
C THR A 192 -19.12 -17.63 -15.84
N LYS A 193 -18.82 -18.69 -16.60
CA LYS A 193 -17.51 -19.37 -16.60
C LYS A 193 -16.69 -19.10 -17.88
N GLU A 194 -17.05 -18.06 -18.59
CA GLU A 194 -16.42 -17.63 -19.85
C GLU A 194 -16.15 -16.12 -19.72
N GLU A 195 -15.28 -15.58 -20.57
CA GLU A 195 -14.65 -14.24 -20.50
C GLU A 195 -15.61 -13.06 -20.15
N ASP A 196 -16.92 -13.24 -20.28
CA ASP A 196 -18.02 -12.31 -20.00
C ASP A 196 -18.58 -12.28 -18.54
N THR A 197 -17.76 -12.06 -17.51
CA THR A 197 -18.26 -11.88 -16.12
C THR A 197 -17.95 -10.54 -15.53
N GLY A 198 -18.93 -9.92 -14.86
CA GLY A 198 -18.80 -8.70 -14.09
C GLY A 198 -17.43 -8.52 -13.43
N ASN A 199 -16.65 -7.58 -13.94
CA ASN A 199 -15.43 -7.09 -13.31
C ASN A 199 -15.34 -5.59 -13.58
N PRO A 200 -15.66 -4.73 -12.60
CA PRO A 200 -15.62 -3.28 -12.80
C PRO A 200 -14.21 -2.72 -13.07
N ASP A 201 -13.18 -3.56 -12.99
CA ASP A 201 -11.80 -3.21 -13.37
C ASP A 201 -11.44 -3.61 -14.83
N GLY A 202 -12.34 -4.24 -15.59
CA GLY A 202 -12.12 -4.73 -16.96
C GLY A 202 -11.57 -6.16 -17.07
N GLU A 203 -11.40 -6.67 -18.29
CA GLU A 203 -10.93 -8.06 -18.55
C GLU A 203 -9.39 -8.23 -18.52
N SER A 204 -8.62 -7.19 -18.86
CA SER A 204 -7.16 -7.26 -18.95
C SER A 204 -6.48 -6.17 -18.13
N TRP A 205 -5.44 -6.55 -17.39
CA TRP A 205 -4.57 -5.68 -16.61
C TRP A 205 -3.89 -4.58 -17.45
N THR A 206 -3.82 -4.75 -18.78
CA THR A 206 -3.03 -3.90 -19.69
C THR A 206 -3.84 -3.08 -20.68
N SER A 207 -5.17 -3.18 -20.68
CA SER A 207 -6.01 -2.37 -21.57
C SER A 207 -7.27 -1.93 -20.84
N LEU A 208 -7.47 -0.61 -20.78
CA LEU A 208 -8.77 0.01 -20.47
C LEU A 208 -9.86 -0.75 -21.25
N GLY A 209 -10.81 -1.34 -20.54
CA GLY A 209 -11.85 -2.17 -21.14
C GLY A 209 -13.16 -2.03 -20.39
N ASP A 210 -14.27 -2.07 -21.14
CA ASP A 210 -15.63 -2.09 -20.60
C ASP A 210 -15.78 -3.27 -19.60
N ASP A 211 -16.59 -3.10 -18.56
CA ASP A 211 -16.85 -4.18 -17.61
C ASP A 211 -17.47 -5.39 -18.36
N PRO A 212 -16.80 -6.56 -18.40
CA PRO A 212 -17.27 -7.76 -19.11
C PRO A 212 -18.68 -8.23 -18.77
N GLY A 213 -19.20 -7.83 -17.59
CA GLY A 213 -20.59 -8.10 -17.21
C GLY A 213 -21.61 -7.27 -18.00
N LEU A 214 -21.20 -6.19 -18.68
CA LEU A 214 -22.05 -5.26 -19.42
C LEU A 214 -22.34 -5.76 -20.84
N LYS A 215 -23.60 -6.14 -21.10
CA LYS A 215 -24.04 -6.60 -22.43
C LYS A 215 -24.85 -5.52 -23.15
N LEU A 216 -24.18 -4.49 -23.66
CA LEU A 216 -24.77 -3.22 -24.19
C LEU A 216 -25.85 -3.38 -25.28
N THR A 217 -25.94 -4.54 -25.93
CA THR A 217 -26.89 -4.81 -27.01
C THR A 217 -28.25 -5.34 -26.53
N GLN A 218 -28.37 -5.75 -25.26
CA GLN A 218 -29.61 -6.29 -24.69
C GLN A 218 -30.25 -5.30 -23.72
N LYS A 219 -31.29 -4.61 -24.20
CA LYS A 219 -32.08 -3.65 -23.40
C LYS A 219 -33.29 -4.33 -22.79
N ILE A 220 -33.48 -4.16 -21.48
CA ILE A 220 -34.59 -4.77 -20.75
C ILE A 220 -35.81 -3.84 -20.69
N LEU A 221 -35.61 -2.51 -20.60
CA LEU A 221 -36.70 -1.52 -20.59
C LEU A 221 -36.73 -0.70 -21.88
N THR A 222 -37.94 -0.33 -22.31
CA THR A 222 -38.18 0.63 -23.39
C THR A 222 -37.98 2.04 -22.89
N VAL A 223 -37.32 2.86 -23.70
CA VAL A 223 -37.10 4.28 -23.41
C VAL A 223 -37.50 5.13 -24.58
N SER A 224 -38.08 6.28 -24.26
CA SER A 224 -38.50 7.25 -25.26
C SER A 224 -37.28 7.71 -26.08
N PRO A 225 -37.40 7.83 -27.41
CA PRO A 225 -36.30 8.32 -28.23
C PRO A 225 -35.97 9.78 -27.87
N GLY A 226 -34.68 10.13 -27.95
CA GLY A 226 -34.18 11.49 -27.68
C GLY A 226 -33.07 11.53 -26.65
N ASN A 227 -32.42 12.69 -26.50
CA ASN A 227 -31.25 12.86 -25.62
C ASN A 227 -31.62 12.95 -24.12
N ASN A 228 -32.89 13.25 -23.81
CA ASN A 228 -33.40 13.37 -22.43
C ASN A 228 -34.70 12.56 -22.30
N PRO A 229 -34.62 11.23 -22.24
CA PRO A 229 -35.81 10.40 -22.08
C PRO A 229 -36.50 10.65 -20.74
N VAL A 230 -37.83 10.76 -20.74
CA VAL A 230 -38.64 11.06 -19.55
C VAL A 230 -38.47 10.03 -18.42
N GLN A 231 -38.12 8.80 -18.76
CA GLN A 231 -37.92 7.69 -17.83
C GLN A 231 -36.60 7.78 -17.07
N ILE A 232 -35.64 8.57 -17.55
CA ILE A 232 -34.30 8.70 -16.99
C ILE A 232 -34.11 10.13 -16.50
N GLU A 233 -33.70 10.25 -15.26
CA GLU A 233 -33.26 11.52 -14.70
C GLU A 233 -31.75 11.62 -14.89
N ILE A 234 -31.32 12.71 -15.52
CA ILE A 234 -29.93 12.96 -15.88
C ILE A 234 -29.51 14.25 -15.20
N GLU A 235 -28.47 14.18 -14.38
CA GLU A 235 -27.85 15.33 -13.75
C GLU A 235 -26.42 15.47 -14.25
N HIS A 236 -26.10 16.65 -14.79
CA HIS A 236 -24.77 17.01 -15.26
C HIS A 236 -24.06 17.89 -14.23
N ARG A 237 -22.76 17.67 -14.04
CA ARG A 237 -21.93 18.56 -13.24
C ARG A 237 -21.05 19.41 -14.15
N ASP A 238 -21.08 20.73 -13.96
CA ASP A 238 -20.23 21.67 -14.70
C ASP A 238 -18.75 21.52 -14.36
N SER A 239 -18.42 20.81 -13.27
CA SER A 239 -17.05 20.54 -12.86
C SER A 239 -16.93 19.18 -12.17
N CYS A 240 -15.72 18.62 -12.27
CA CYS A 240 -15.35 17.35 -11.70
C CYS A 240 -15.48 17.33 -10.17
N GLN A 241 -16.36 16.48 -9.64
CA GLN A 241 -16.34 16.14 -8.22
C GLN A 241 -15.26 15.09 -7.97
N SER A 242 -14.11 15.55 -7.46
CA SER A 242 -12.97 14.68 -7.19
C SER A 242 -13.11 13.94 -5.87
N SER A 243 -12.77 12.65 -5.87
CA SER A 243 -12.63 11.86 -4.64
C SER A 243 -11.45 10.90 -4.73
N HIS A 244 -11.01 10.45 -3.55
CA HIS A 244 -9.86 9.57 -3.40
C HIS A 244 -10.20 8.45 -2.41
N SER A 245 -9.78 7.22 -2.70
CA SER A 245 -9.93 6.10 -1.78
C SER A 245 -8.67 5.24 -1.71
N TYR A 246 -8.52 4.54 -0.58
CA TYR A 246 -7.41 3.64 -0.31
C TYR A 246 -7.99 2.30 0.12
N ASN A 247 -7.52 1.21 -0.47
CA ASN A 247 -7.98 -0.13 -0.15
C ASN A 247 -6.79 -1.05 0.13
N LEU A 248 -6.85 -1.74 1.28
CA LEU A 248 -5.90 -2.78 1.66
C LEU A 248 -6.48 -4.15 1.35
N ILE A 249 -5.82 -4.88 0.44
CA ILE A 249 -6.29 -6.16 -0.06
C ILE A 249 -5.28 -7.24 0.29
N TYR A 250 -5.64 -8.12 1.23
CA TYR A 250 -4.76 -9.18 1.74
C TYR A 250 -5.39 -10.57 1.70
N ASN A 251 -6.63 -10.68 1.22
CA ASN A 251 -7.34 -11.92 0.95
C ASN A 251 -8.40 -11.67 -0.14
N SER A 252 -8.99 -12.75 -0.66
CA SER A 252 -9.94 -12.65 -1.77
C SER A 252 -11.29 -12.05 -1.36
N LYS A 253 -11.64 -12.03 -0.07
CA LYS A 253 -12.79 -11.27 0.44
C LYS A 253 -12.59 -9.76 0.36
N GLN A 254 -11.42 -9.25 0.74
CA GLN A 254 -11.11 -7.83 0.63
C GLN A 254 -11.05 -7.38 -0.82
N TYR A 255 -10.57 -8.24 -1.73
CA TYR A 255 -10.62 -7.97 -3.17
C TYR A 255 -12.07 -7.82 -3.64
N GLN A 256 -12.96 -8.74 -3.26
CA GLN A 256 -14.40 -8.64 -3.56
C GLN A 256 -15.02 -7.35 -3.02
N ASN A 257 -14.70 -6.99 -1.77
CA ASN A 257 -15.19 -5.76 -1.14
C ASN A 257 -14.72 -4.51 -1.90
N ARG A 258 -13.48 -4.51 -2.41
CA ARG A 258 -12.95 -3.43 -3.24
C ARG A 258 -13.71 -3.29 -4.55
N LEU A 259 -14.04 -4.40 -5.23
CA LEU A 259 -14.87 -4.38 -6.44
C LEU A 259 -16.29 -3.85 -6.17
N PHE A 260 -16.87 -4.18 -5.02
CA PHE A 260 -18.13 -3.59 -4.58
C PHE A 260 -18.07 -2.07 -4.36
N GLY A 261 -16.88 -1.47 -4.23
CA GLY A 261 -16.71 -0.02 -4.21
C GLY A 261 -17.08 0.67 -5.54
N ALA A 262 -17.34 -0.08 -6.61
CA ALA A 262 -17.88 0.45 -7.87
C ALA A 262 -19.33 -0.01 -8.14
N ILE A 263 -19.87 -0.93 -7.33
CA ILE A 263 -21.14 -1.62 -7.65
C ILE A 263 -22.02 -1.72 -6.42
N THR A 264 -23.20 -1.11 -6.51
CA THR A 264 -24.29 -1.26 -5.54
C THR A 264 -25.39 -2.16 -6.12
N THR A 265 -25.89 -3.09 -5.30
CA THR A 265 -26.83 -4.14 -5.74
C THR A 265 -28.04 -4.21 -4.82
N SER A 266 -29.21 -4.54 -5.36
CA SER A 266 -30.49 -4.56 -4.63
C SER A 266 -31.51 -5.56 -5.23
N GLY A 267 -32.64 -5.74 -4.55
CA GLY A 267 -33.78 -6.55 -4.99
C GLY A 267 -33.91 -7.91 -4.28
N PRO A 268 -34.94 -8.71 -4.61
CA PRO A 268 -35.35 -9.86 -3.81
C PRO A 268 -34.31 -10.98 -3.70
N THR A 269 -33.46 -11.14 -4.72
CA THR A 269 -32.45 -12.20 -4.76
C THR A 269 -31.02 -11.72 -4.45
N ASP A 270 -30.83 -10.43 -4.13
CA ASP A 270 -29.49 -9.86 -3.94
C ASP A 270 -28.69 -10.59 -2.85
N ALA A 271 -29.31 -10.85 -1.70
CA ALA A 271 -28.66 -11.55 -0.59
C ALA A 271 -28.13 -12.96 -0.97
N ALA A 272 -28.73 -13.61 -1.97
CA ALA A 272 -28.28 -14.91 -2.45
C ALA A 272 -27.13 -14.82 -3.46
N LEU A 273 -27.10 -13.76 -4.28
CA LEU A 273 -26.10 -13.57 -5.34
C LEU A 273 -24.86 -12.82 -4.87
N LYS A 274 -25.04 -11.82 -4.02
CA LYS A 274 -23.99 -10.92 -3.54
C LYS A 274 -22.77 -11.62 -2.93
N PRO A 275 -22.89 -12.70 -2.13
CA PRO A 275 -21.72 -13.39 -1.59
C PRO A 275 -20.78 -13.97 -2.66
N TYR A 276 -21.30 -14.28 -3.85
CA TYR A 276 -20.57 -14.91 -4.95
C TYR A 276 -20.12 -13.91 -6.02
N ALA A 277 -20.40 -12.61 -5.83
CA ALA A 277 -20.07 -11.56 -6.78
C ALA A 277 -18.63 -11.64 -7.30
N PHE A 278 -18.47 -11.55 -8.62
CA PHE A 278 -17.18 -11.45 -9.31
C PHE A 278 -16.29 -12.70 -9.21
N THR A 279 -16.65 -13.70 -8.40
CA THR A 279 -15.79 -14.85 -8.07
C THR A 279 -15.47 -15.78 -9.25
N LEU A 280 -16.18 -15.62 -10.36
CA LEU A 280 -15.96 -16.37 -11.58
C LEU A 280 -15.17 -15.57 -12.65
N SER A 281 -14.81 -14.31 -12.38
CA SER A 281 -14.06 -13.51 -13.33
C SER A 281 -12.58 -13.84 -13.35
N THR A 282 -11.98 -13.72 -14.54
CA THR A 282 -10.55 -13.95 -14.77
C THR A 282 -9.69 -13.06 -13.87
N GLY A 283 -10.06 -11.78 -13.75
CA GLY A 283 -9.40 -10.82 -12.86
C GLY A 283 -9.49 -11.21 -11.38
N TYR A 284 -10.65 -11.72 -10.94
CA TYR A 284 -10.82 -12.22 -9.58
C TYR A 284 -10.00 -13.48 -9.32
N ASP A 285 -10.03 -14.45 -10.24
CA ASP A 285 -9.27 -15.70 -10.10
C ASP A 285 -7.76 -15.43 -10.04
N ALA A 286 -7.25 -14.56 -10.93
CA ALA A 286 -5.86 -14.14 -10.93
C ALA A 286 -5.45 -13.45 -9.60
N ALA A 287 -6.25 -12.49 -9.13
CA ALA A 287 -5.99 -11.80 -7.86
C ALA A 287 -6.08 -12.77 -6.66
N SER A 288 -7.10 -13.63 -6.63
CA SER A 288 -7.28 -14.63 -5.58
C SER A 288 -6.13 -15.63 -5.54
N HIS A 289 -5.67 -16.10 -6.70
CA HIS A 289 -4.51 -16.98 -6.80
C HIS A 289 -3.26 -16.30 -6.25
N GLN A 290 -2.97 -15.06 -6.66
CA GLN A 290 -1.80 -14.31 -6.17
C GLN A 290 -1.83 -14.11 -4.64
N LEU A 291 -3.00 -13.74 -4.08
CA LEU A 291 -3.19 -13.53 -2.64
C LEU A 291 -3.10 -14.81 -1.81
N SER A 292 -3.27 -15.98 -2.45
CA SER A 292 -3.17 -17.30 -1.82
C SER A 292 -1.77 -17.93 -1.90
N GLN A 293 -0.81 -17.29 -2.59
CA GLN A 293 0.53 -17.84 -2.76
C GLN A 293 1.33 -17.89 -1.45
N PRO A 294 2.35 -18.79 -1.34
CA PRO A 294 3.16 -18.96 -0.13
C PRO A 294 3.87 -17.68 0.34
N LEU A 295 4.21 -16.79 -0.60
CA LEU A 295 4.85 -15.50 -0.34
C LEU A 295 3.92 -14.47 0.32
N ASN A 296 2.63 -14.80 0.51
CA ASN A 296 1.65 -13.98 1.21
C ASN A 296 1.59 -12.54 0.67
N TYR A 297 1.47 -12.41 -0.65
CA TYR A 297 1.36 -11.12 -1.31
C TYR A 297 0.13 -10.32 -0.85
N MET A 298 0.27 -9.01 -0.85
CA MET A 298 -0.78 -8.06 -0.51
C MET A 298 -0.79 -6.90 -1.51
N TYR A 299 -1.98 -6.40 -1.82
CA TYR A 299 -2.14 -5.19 -2.62
C TYR A 299 -2.57 -4.01 -1.76
N GLN A 300 -2.08 -2.83 -2.13
CA GLN A 300 -2.63 -1.55 -1.72
C GLN A 300 -3.05 -0.77 -2.96
N ASP A 301 -4.34 -0.47 -3.03
CA ASP A 301 -4.91 0.32 -4.11
C ASP A 301 -5.09 1.76 -3.65
N TYR A 302 -4.68 2.70 -4.49
CA TYR A 302 -5.02 4.11 -4.40
C TYR A 302 -5.86 4.48 -5.61
N THR A 303 -7.11 4.86 -5.38
CA THR A 303 -8.06 5.21 -6.45
C THR A 303 -8.35 6.70 -6.44
N THR A 304 -8.28 7.31 -7.61
CA THR A 304 -8.77 8.66 -7.88
C THR A 304 -10.03 8.57 -8.73
N MET A 305 -11.04 9.37 -8.39
CA MET A 305 -12.29 9.43 -9.13
C MET A 305 -12.66 10.88 -9.40
N CYS A 306 -13.22 11.09 -10.58
CA CYS A 306 -13.75 12.34 -11.07
C CYS A 306 -15.18 12.08 -11.56
N ASP A 307 -16.16 12.42 -10.72
CA ASP A 307 -17.58 12.33 -11.06
C ASP A 307 -17.99 13.60 -11.84
N MET A 308 -18.57 13.39 -13.03
CA MET A 308 -19.02 14.42 -13.96
C MET A 308 -20.56 14.51 -14.06
N GLY A 309 -21.28 13.67 -13.33
CA GLY A 309 -22.73 13.58 -13.37
C GLY A 309 -23.21 12.16 -13.13
N HIS A 310 -24.53 12.04 -13.02
CA HIS A 310 -25.19 10.76 -12.84
C HIS A 310 -26.43 10.66 -13.71
N ALA A 311 -26.84 9.43 -13.99
CA ALA A 311 -28.09 9.16 -14.65
C ALA A 311 -28.79 8.01 -13.93
N ARG A 312 -30.08 8.19 -13.61
CA ARG A 312 -30.88 7.24 -12.82
C ARG A 312 -32.24 7.00 -13.43
N LEU A 313 -32.70 5.76 -13.37
CA LEU A 313 -34.05 5.37 -13.76
C LEU A 313 -35.06 5.90 -12.73
N ARG A 314 -36.12 6.56 -13.21
CA ARG A 314 -37.22 7.08 -12.37
C ARG A 314 -38.19 5.96 -11.98
N SER A 315 -37.68 4.92 -11.34
CA SER A 315 -38.41 3.69 -11.00
C SER A 315 -39.67 3.91 -10.14
N HIS A 316 -39.69 4.98 -9.32
CA HIS A 316 -40.84 5.40 -8.52
C HIS A 316 -42.01 5.92 -9.36
N LEU A 317 -41.75 6.34 -10.60
CA LEU A 317 -42.73 6.79 -11.57
C LEU A 317 -43.03 5.72 -12.63
N ALA A 318 -42.61 4.46 -12.43
CA ALA A 318 -42.75 3.41 -13.44
C ALA A 318 -44.18 3.29 -14.01
N GLN A 319 -45.18 3.39 -13.13
CA GLN A 319 -46.59 3.31 -13.54
C GLN A 319 -47.10 4.61 -14.18
N SER A 320 -46.72 5.80 -13.67
CA SER A 320 -47.19 7.08 -14.20
C SER A 320 -46.53 7.46 -15.53
N ASP A 321 -45.25 7.08 -15.69
CA ASP A 321 -44.44 7.41 -16.85
C ASP A 321 -44.46 6.26 -17.89
N HIS A 322 -45.36 5.28 -17.69
CA HIS A 322 -45.61 4.18 -18.60
C HIS A 322 -44.34 3.38 -18.96
N LEU A 323 -43.47 3.15 -17.97
CA LEU A 323 -42.27 2.33 -18.18
C LEU A 323 -42.71 0.91 -18.54
N SER A 324 -42.20 0.40 -19.65
CA SER A 324 -42.45 -0.96 -20.10
C SER A 324 -41.14 -1.67 -20.38
N ILE A 325 -41.13 -2.99 -20.22
CA ILE A 325 -40.06 -3.84 -20.74
C ILE A 325 -40.00 -3.83 -22.26
N THR A 326 -38.89 -4.26 -22.85
CA THR A 326 -38.75 -4.41 -24.31
C THR A 326 -39.54 -5.61 -24.83
N ARG A 327 -39.81 -5.62 -26.15
CA ARG A 327 -40.54 -6.74 -26.79
C ARG A 327 -39.74 -8.03 -26.73
N GLU A 328 -38.42 -7.93 -26.87
CA GLU A 328 -37.49 -9.05 -26.80
C GLU A 328 -37.50 -9.67 -25.40
N PHE A 329 -37.39 -8.84 -24.36
CA PHE A 329 -37.48 -9.30 -22.98
C PHE A 329 -38.84 -9.93 -22.67
N ALA A 330 -39.92 -9.30 -23.16
CA ALA A 330 -41.28 -9.82 -23.01
C ALA A 330 -41.42 -11.21 -23.63
N ALA A 331 -40.90 -11.41 -24.85
CA ALA A 331 -40.93 -12.69 -25.54
C ALA A 331 -40.18 -13.78 -24.75
N SER A 332 -38.98 -13.48 -24.24
CA SER A 332 -38.20 -14.43 -23.44
C SER A 332 -38.92 -14.79 -22.13
N VAL A 333 -39.49 -13.82 -21.41
CA VAL A 333 -40.24 -14.09 -20.17
C VAL A 333 -41.51 -14.88 -20.46
N CYS A 334 -42.29 -14.50 -21.48
CA CYS A 334 -43.54 -15.18 -21.84
C CYS A 334 -43.33 -16.60 -22.40
N SER A 335 -42.09 -16.95 -22.78
CA SER A 335 -41.71 -18.32 -23.14
C SER A 335 -41.38 -19.23 -21.95
N LEU A 336 -41.31 -18.68 -20.73
CA LEU A 336 -40.98 -19.46 -19.53
C LEU A 336 -42.14 -20.38 -19.12
N PRO A 337 -41.87 -21.62 -18.68
CA PRO A 337 -42.92 -22.52 -18.25
C PRO A 337 -43.54 -22.04 -16.93
N GLU A 338 -44.86 -22.20 -16.80
CA GLU A 338 -45.61 -21.93 -15.57
C GLU A 338 -45.08 -22.78 -14.41
N LYS A 339 -44.92 -24.08 -14.65
CA LYS A 339 -44.30 -25.00 -13.69
C LYS A 339 -42.79 -24.79 -13.72
N TYR A 340 -42.19 -24.65 -12.54
CA TYR A 340 -40.76 -24.43 -12.40
C TYR A 340 -39.96 -25.55 -13.10
N GLN A 341 -39.11 -25.14 -14.05
CA GLN A 341 -38.17 -26.03 -14.75
C GLN A 341 -36.80 -25.35 -14.80
N LEU A 342 -35.90 -25.79 -13.92
CA LEU A 342 -34.59 -25.18 -13.75
C LEU A 342 -33.82 -24.93 -15.07
N PRO A 343 -33.76 -25.86 -16.06
CA PRO A 343 -33.03 -25.60 -17.31
C PRO A 343 -33.52 -24.37 -18.09
N ASN A 344 -34.83 -24.14 -18.15
CA ASN A 344 -35.42 -23.03 -18.90
C ASN A 344 -35.07 -21.69 -18.24
N TYR A 345 -35.17 -21.62 -16.92
CA TYR A 345 -34.86 -20.41 -16.17
C TYR A 345 -33.35 -20.15 -16.10
N LEU A 346 -32.51 -21.19 -16.05
CA LEU A 346 -31.05 -21.03 -16.16
C LEU A 346 -30.66 -20.44 -17.51
N ARG A 347 -31.20 -20.96 -18.61
CA ARG A 347 -30.95 -20.42 -19.95
C ARG A 347 -31.39 -18.96 -20.04
N PHE A 348 -32.54 -18.62 -19.46
CA PHE A 348 -32.99 -17.24 -19.37
C PHE A 348 -31.98 -16.36 -18.63
N ILE A 349 -31.47 -16.80 -17.47
CA ILE A 349 -30.46 -16.05 -16.70
C ILE A 349 -29.15 -15.92 -17.50
N GLU A 350 -28.71 -16.98 -18.18
CA GLU A 350 -27.52 -16.93 -19.04
C GLU A 350 -27.70 -15.96 -20.22
N GLU A 351 -28.92 -15.87 -20.75
CA GLU A 351 -29.25 -14.95 -21.85
C GLU A 351 -29.39 -13.51 -21.37
N TRP A 352 -30.10 -13.25 -20.26
CA TRP A 352 -30.50 -11.91 -19.80
C TRP A 352 -29.77 -11.38 -18.58
N GLY A 353 -28.94 -12.20 -17.95
CA GLY A 353 -28.16 -11.86 -16.79
C GLY A 353 -28.90 -11.95 -15.49
N THR A 354 -28.19 -11.51 -14.46
CA THR A 354 -28.63 -11.60 -13.06
C THR A 354 -29.21 -10.28 -12.56
N HIS A 355 -28.78 -9.16 -13.15
CA HIS A 355 -29.15 -7.82 -12.73
C HIS A 355 -29.41 -6.92 -13.94
N MET A 356 -30.11 -5.82 -13.68
CA MET A 356 -30.27 -4.67 -14.56
C MET A 356 -29.68 -3.44 -13.88
N ILE A 357 -28.96 -2.63 -14.64
CA ILE A 357 -28.46 -1.33 -14.20
C ILE A 357 -29.61 -0.32 -14.13
N THR A 358 -29.77 0.31 -12.98
CA THR A 358 -30.80 1.34 -12.74
C THR A 358 -30.21 2.73 -12.56
N GLU A 359 -28.92 2.84 -12.29
CA GLU A 359 -28.24 4.11 -12.06
C GLU A 359 -26.76 3.96 -12.38
N VAL A 360 -26.17 5.02 -12.93
CA VAL A 360 -24.76 5.10 -13.25
C VAL A 360 -24.23 6.47 -12.82
N GLU A 361 -23.07 6.47 -12.18
CA GLU A 361 -22.22 7.64 -12.04
C GLU A 361 -21.27 7.65 -13.23
N VAL A 362 -21.17 8.79 -13.92
CA VAL A 362 -20.34 8.92 -15.11
C VAL A 362 -19.14 9.82 -14.87
N GLY A 363 -18.00 9.44 -15.40
CA GLY A 363 -16.81 10.25 -15.29
C GLY A 363 -15.54 9.45 -15.56
N LYS A 364 -14.54 9.66 -14.70
CA LYS A 364 -13.23 9.02 -14.81
C LYS A 364 -12.77 8.44 -13.47
N LYS A 365 -12.30 7.21 -13.48
CA LYS A 365 -11.76 6.51 -12.31
C LYS A 365 -10.45 5.84 -12.66
N ILE A 366 -9.38 6.11 -11.90
CA ILE A 366 -8.08 5.45 -12.06
C ILE A 366 -7.69 4.85 -10.72
N THR A 367 -7.29 3.58 -10.72
CA THR A 367 -6.72 2.89 -9.57
C THR A 367 -5.25 2.57 -9.85
N TYR A 368 -4.38 2.98 -8.93
CA TYR A 368 -2.98 2.61 -8.90
C TYR A 368 -2.77 1.51 -7.86
N ARG A 369 -2.18 0.39 -8.27
CA ARG A 369 -1.97 -0.79 -7.43
C ARG A 369 -0.50 -0.93 -7.06
N TYR A 370 -0.27 -1.13 -5.77
CA TYR A 370 1.03 -1.38 -5.19
C TYR A 370 1.08 -2.81 -4.63
N LEU A 371 2.15 -3.52 -4.93
CA LEU A 371 2.38 -4.89 -4.48
C LEU A 371 3.42 -4.91 -3.36
N THR A 372 3.07 -5.58 -2.26
CA THR A 372 3.97 -5.83 -1.13
C THR A 372 3.80 -7.26 -0.61
N THR A 373 4.62 -7.64 0.35
CA THR A 373 4.53 -8.92 1.06
C THR A 373 4.09 -8.67 2.50
N ARG A 374 3.50 -9.69 3.14
CA ARG A 374 2.97 -9.56 4.50
C ARG A 374 4.05 -9.17 5.52
N ASP A 375 5.25 -9.76 5.44
CA ASP A 375 6.39 -9.42 6.32
C ASP A 375 6.83 -7.95 6.19
N LYS A 376 6.91 -7.43 4.97
CA LYS A 376 7.24 -6.01 4.70
C LYS A 376 6.15 -5.09 5.24
N TYR A 377 4.89 -5.45 5.06
CA TYR A 377 3.75 -4.68 5.57
C TYR A 377 3.76 -4.62 7.09
N PHE A 378 3.90 -5.77 7.77
CA PHE A 378 3.97 -5.82 9.23
C PHE A 378 5.22 -5.12 9.79
N SER A 379 6.35 -5.19 9.09
CA SER A 379 7.55 -4.42 9.45
C SER A 379 7.31 -2.91 9.41
N TYR A 380 6.56 -2.42 8.41
CA TYR A 380 6.11 -1.02 8.38
C TYR A 380 5.20 -0.69 9.57
N LEU A 381 4.23 -1.56 9.89
CA LEU A 381 3.31 -1.33 11.01
C LEU A 381 4.06 -1.23 12.35
N LEU A 382 5.00 -2.15 12.60
CA LEU A 382 5.82 -2.14 13.81
C LEU A 382 6.67 -0.88 13.97
N ALA A 383 7.07 -0.26 12.87
CA ALA A 383 7.94 0.90 12.87
C ALA A 383 7.20 2.25 12.99
N ASN A 384 5.91 2.28 12.64
CA ASN A 384 5.17 3.53 12.41
C ASN A 384 3.80 3.61 13.08
N VAL A 385 3.21 2.50 13.53
CA VAL A 385 1.83 2.49 14.03
C VAL A 385 1.79 2.30 15.54
N SER A 386 0.81 2.94 16.18
CA SER A 386 0.55 2.80 17.61
C SER A 386 0.06 1.40 17.98
N GLN A 387 0.34 1.02 19.23
CA GLN A 387 0.15 -0.34 19.73
C GLN A 387 -1.34 -0.74 19.90
N ASP A 388 -2.28 0.20 19.90
CA ASP A 388 -3.72 -0.09 19.92
C ASP A 388 -4.21 -0.74 18.61
N VAL A 389 -3.47 -0.54 17.52
CA VAL A 389 -3.76 -1.13 16.21
C VAL A 389 -3.24 -2.56 16.10
N LEU A 390 -2.10 -2.87 16.73
CA LEU A 390 -1.48 -4.18 16.69
C LEU A 390 -1.86 -4.99 17.93
N ARG A 391 -2.24 -6.25 17.75
CA ARG A 391 -2.53 -7.15 18.88
C ARG A 391 -1.80 -8.46 18.70
N SER A 392 -1.12 -8.93 19.73
CA SER A 392 -0.67 -10.32 19.80
C SER A 392 -1.69 -11.17 20.56
N THR A 393 -1.92 -12.40 20.11
CA THR A 393 -2.57 -13.43 20.92
C THR A 393 -1.56 -14.02 21.89
N ASN A 394 -1.97 -14.28 23.14
CA ASN A 394 -1.13 -15.02 24.10
C ASN A 394 -1.45 -16.53 23.97
N GLY A 395 -0.47 -17.36 23.65
CA GLY A 395 -0.70 -18.81 23.55
C GLY A 395 0.50 -19.64 23.08
N THR A 396 0.25 -20.87 22.62
CA THR A 396 1.29 -21.79 22.12
C THR A 396 1.89 -21.36 20.77
N LEU A 397 1.18 -20.51 20.01
CA LEU A 397 1.65 -19.86 18.80
C LEU A 397 1.22 -18.39 18.86
N ASP A 398 2.17 -17.49 19.11
CA ASP A 398 1.89 -16.06 19.13
C ASP A 398 1.72 -15.57 17.70
N VAL A 399 0.62 -14.86 17.44
CA VAL A 399 0.29 -14.30 16.13
C VAL A 399 0.07 -12.80 16.31
N LEU A 400 0.67 -12.01 15.43
CA LEU A 400 0.46 -10.57 15.38
C LEU A 400 -0.68 -10.25 14.41
N THR A 401 -1.70 -9.55 14.89
CA THR A 401 -2.93 -9.24 14.15
C THR A 401 -3.14 -7.73 14.08
N VAL A 402 -3.81 -7.27 13.02
CA VAL A 402 -4.15 -5.85 12.80
C VAL A 402 -5.63 -5.60 13.10
N ASN A 403 -5.91 -4.62 13.97
CA ASN A 403 -7.25 -4.12 14.19
C ASN A 403 -7.65 -3.12 13.09
N LEU A 404 -8.17 -3.63 11.98
CA LEU A 404 -8.54 -2.84 10.80
C LEU A 404 -9.66 -1.82 11.08
N ASN A 405 -10.53 -2.08 12.06
CA ASN A 405 -11.61 -1.15 12.43
C ASN A 405 -11.07 0.18 12.97
N LEU A 406 -9.96 0.12 13.72
CA LEU A 406 -9.25 1.30 14.20
C LEU A 406 -8.30 1.85 13.13
N PHE A 407 -7.59 0.95 12.44
CA PHE A 407 -6.51 1.35 11.55
C PHE A 407 -6.96 2.13 10.32
N LYS A 408 -8.11 1.81 9.72
CA LYS A 408 -8.60 2.44 8.47
C LYS A 408 -8.78 3.96 8.54
N TYR A 409 -8.88 4.53 9.75
CA TYR A 409 -9.03 5.97 9.96
C TYR A 409 -7.72 6.68 10.33
N ARG A 410 -6.62 5.93 10.43
CA ARG A 410 -5.29 6.45 10.78
C ARG A 410 -4.55 6.94 9.53
N PRO A 411 -3.76 8.03 9.59
CA PRO A 411 -2.98 8.51 8.45
C PRO A 411 -2.07 7.44 7.82
N GLU A 412 -1.52 6.56 8.65
CA GLU A 412 -0.62 5.47 8.28
C GLU A 412 -1.29 4.44 7.35
N TYR A 413 -2.62 4.32 7.36
CA TYR A 413 -3.37 3.46 6.43
C TYR A 413 -3.22 3.91 4.98
N ARG A 414 -3.02 5.22 4.75
CA ARG A 414 -2.91 5.83 3.41
C ARG A 414 -1.50 5.73 2.83
N TYR A 415 -0.54 5.22 3.60
CA TYR A 415 0.83 5.05 3.13
C TYR A 415 0.92 3.81 2.23
N LEU A 416 1.38 4.03 1.00
CA LEU A 416 1.52 3.00 -0.03
C LEU A 416 2.89 2.32 0.13
N ILE A 417 2.85 1.03 0.46
CA ILE A 417 4.00 0.21 0.80
C ILE A 417 4.23 -0.78 -0.34
N GLY A 418 5.49 -0.94 -0.72
CA GLY A 418 5.89 -1.86 -1.78
C GLY A 418 6.12 -1.14 -3.11
N GLN A 419 6.10 -1.91 -4.19
CA GLN A 419 6.42 -1.42 -5.52
C GLN A 419 5.13 -1.14 -6.28
N TYR A 420 5.15 -0.10 -7.11
CA TYR A 420 4.13 0.09 -8.12
C TYR A 420 4.06 -1.18 -8.99
N HIS A 421 2.86 -1.73 -9.09
CA HIS A 421 2.61 -2.96 -9.83
C HIS A 421 1.90 -2.66 -11.13
N ASP A 422 0.80 -1.90 -11.06
CA ASP A 422 -0.01 -1.59 -12.24
C ASP A 422 -0.99 -0.41 -12.00
N SER A 423 -1.67 0.02 -13.05
CA SER A 423 -2.78 0.96 -13.00
C SER A 423 -3.88 0.58 -13.98
N PHE A 424 -5.12 0.64 -13.53
CA PHE A 424 -6.30 0.34 -14.33
C PHE A 424 -7.38 1.37 -14.04
N GLY A 425 -8.28 1.60 -14.99
CA GLY A 425 -9.26 2.67 -14.87
C GLY A 425 -10.34 2.62 -15.93
N VAL A 426 -11.35 3.45 -15.75
CA VAL A 426 -12.53 3.59 -16.60
C VAL A 426 -12.73 5.08 -16.90
N GLY A 427 -13.06 5.42 -18.15
CA GLY A 427 -13.24 6.81 -18.62
C GLY A 427 -11.94 7.52 -18.99
N ASN A 428 -12.04 8.53 -19.86
CA ASN A 428 -10.93 9.38 -20.29
C ASN A 428 -11.33 10.87 -20.37
N PRO A 429 -10.38 11.81 -20.54
CA PRO A 429 -10.69 13.26 -20.56
C PRO A 429 -11.66 13.72 -21.66
N MET A 430 -11.92 12.87 -22.65
CA MET A 430 -12.75 13.14 -23.83
C MET A 430 -14.08 12.36 -23.79
N TYR A 431 -14.15 11.28 -22.99
CA TYR A 431 -15.31 10.39 -22.84
C TYR A 431 -15.52 10.02 -21.37
N ASN A 432 -16.67 10.40 -20.82
CA ASN A 432 -17.11 9.95 -19.50
C ASN A 432 -17.68 8.53 -19.63
N ASP A 433 -17.18 7.60 -18.81
CA ASP A 433 -17.69 6.22 -18.72
C ASP A 433 -18.26 5.95 -17.32
N GLU A 434 -18.90 4.79 -17.14
CA GLU A 434 -19.55 4.40 -15.89
C GLU A 434 -18.50 4.07 -14.82
N VAL A 435 -18.32 4.96 -13.85
CA VAL A 435 -17.33 4.81 -12.77
C VAL A 435 -17.88 4.10 -11.54
N GLU A 436 -19.20 4.21 -11.34
CA GLU A 436 -19.98 3.48 -10.33
C GLU A 436 -21.37 3.15 -10.89
N MET A 437 -21.94 2.03 -10.46
CA MET A 437 -23.23 1.54 -10.95
C MET A 437 -24.11 1.04 -9.80
N SER A 438 -25.40 1.39 -9.85
CA SER A 438 -26.43 0.73 -9.05
C SER A 438 -27.27 -0.19 -9.93
N MET A 439 -27.50 -1.40 -9.44
CA MET A 439 -28.25 -2.42 -10.15
C MET A 439 -29.24 -3.14 -9.25
N VAL A 440 -30.25 -3.71 -9.88
CA VAL A 440 -31.31 -4.48 -9.25
C VAL A 440 -31.39 -5.85 -9.89
N THR A 441 -31.66 -6.87 -9.08
CA THR A 441 -31.81 -8.25 -9.55
C THR A 441 -32.94 -8.39 -10.59
N ILE A 442 -32.69 -9.20 -11.62
CA ILE A 442 -33.53 -9.28 -12.82
C ILE A 442 -34.97 -9.72 -12.53
N ASP A 443 -35.20 -10.48 -11.46
CA ASP A 443 -36.55 -10.86 -11.00
C ASP A 443 -37.41 -9.65 -10.62
N SER A 444 -36.80 -8.51 -10.30
CA SER A 444 -37.52 -7.26 -10.04
C SER A 444 -38.17 -6.67 -11.31
N MET A 445 -37.72 -7.09 -12.51
CA MET A 445 -38.27 -6.63 -13.79
C MET A 445 -39.52 -7.39 -14.22
N LEU A 446 -39.90 -8.41 -13.46
CA LEU A 446 -41.18 -9.10 -13.62
C LEU A 446 -42.29 -8.46 -12.74
N ASP A 447 -41.99 -7.38 -12.03
CA ASP A 447 -43.02 -6.57 -11.36
C ASP A 447 -43.95 -5.95 -12.40
N SER A 448 -45.26 -6.13 -12.21
CA SER A 448 -46.33 -5.61 -13.07
C SER A 448 -46.21 -4.13 -13.43
N LYS A 449 -45.59 -3.30 -12.59
CA LYS A 449 -45.39 -1.87 -12.86
C LYS A 449 -44.52 -1.58 -14.09
N TYR A 450 -43.69 -2.53 -14.51
CA TYR A 450 -42.85 -2.44 -15.72
C TYR A 450 -43.47 -3.11 -16.95
N TRP A 451 -44.74 -3.52 -16.87
CA TRP A 451 -45.42 -4.25 -17.93
C TRP A 451 -46.60 -3.45 -18.49
N PHE A 452 -46.40 -2.13 -18.67
CA PHE A 452 -47.43 -1.22 -19.18
C PHE A 452 -48.02 -1.69 -20.52
N TYR A 453 -47.19 -2.20 -21.43
CA TYR A 453 -47.62 -2.73 -22.73
C TYR A 453 -48.01 -4.21 -22.74
N LEU A 454 -48.32 -4.83 -21.59
CA LEU A 454 -48.69 -6.26 -21.53
C LEU A 454 -49.87 -6.60 -22.47
N SER A 455 -50.94 -5.81 -22.47
CA SER A 455 -52.09 -6.01 -23.35
C SER A 455 -51.71 -5.95 -24.84
N TYR A 456 -50.75 -5.08 -25.19
CA TYR A 456 -50.22 -5.01 -26.54
C TYR A 456 -49.43 -6.29 -26.88
N TYR A 457 -48.57 -6.79 -26.00
CA TYR A 457 -47.84 -8.05 -26.22
C TYR A 457 -48.78 -9.25 -26.40
N ILE A 458 -49.90 -9.30 -25.66
CA ILE A 458 -50.93 -10.31 -25.85
C ILE A 458 -51.58 -10.18 -27.24
N SER A 459 -51.96 -8.96 -27.64
CA SER A 459 -52.58 -8.72 -28.95
C SER A 459 -51.66 -9.09 -30.14
N GLN A 460 -50.35 -8.97 -29.95
CA GLN A 460 -49.33 -9.29 -30.96
C GLN A 460 -48.89 -10.76 -30.93
N GLY A 461 -49.48 -11.59 -30.08
CA GLY A 461 -49.12 -13.01 -29.93
C GLY A 461 -47.72 -13.23 -29.32
N VAL A 462 -47.12 -12.20 -28.70
CA VAL A 462 -45.85 -12.33 -27.97
C VAL A 462 -46.06 -13.06 -26.65
N CYS A 463 -47.19 -12.79 -25.99
CA CYS A 463 -47.58 -13.41 -24.74
C CYS A 463 -48.96 -14.07 -24.85
N GLY A 464 -49.19 -15.13 -24.08
CA GLY A 464 -50.51 -15.77 -23.98
C GLY A 464 -51.54 -14.90 -23.25
N ASN A 465 -52.83 -15.20 -23.45
CA ASN A 465 -53.93 -14.48 -22.79
C ASN A 465 -53.89 -14.59 -21.25
N ASP A 466 -53.20 -15.60 -20.72
CA ASP A 466 -52.98 -15.88 -19.31
C ASP A 466 -51.78 -15.15 -18.69
N ALA A 467 -50.99 -14.42 -19.50
CA ALA A 467 -49.74 -13.78 -19.07
C ALA A 467 -49.89 -12.88 -17.83
N MET A 468 -51.00 -12.16 -17.70
CA MET A 468 -51.27 -11.33 -16.52
C MET A 468 -51.34 -12.14 -15.22
N SER A 469 -51.87 -13.37 -15.29
CA SER A 469 -51.94 -14.30 -14.15
C SER A 469 -50.65 -15.08 -13.93
N LEU A 470 -49.85 -15.27 -14.98
CA LEU A 470 -48.58 -16.00 -14.93
C LEU A 470 -47.41 -15.14 -14.47
N LEU A 471 -47.44 -13.83 -14.68
CA LEU A 471 -46.32 -12.94 -14.39
C LEU A 471 -45.80 -13.06 -12.94
N PRO A 472 -46.65 -13.07 -11.88
CA PRO A 472 -46.19 -13.31 -10.51
C PRO A 472 -45.60 -14.71 -10.29
N LYS A 473 -46.10 -15.73 -11.02
CA LYS A 473 -45.58 -17.11 -10.94
C LYS A 473 -44.19 -17.20 -11.58
N TRP A 474 -44.00 -16.59 -12.76
CA TRP A 474 -42.71 -16.49 -13.40
C TRP A 474 -41.70 -15.75 -12.51
N GLN A 475 -42.12 -14.68 -11.83
CA GLN A 475 -41.28 -13.97 -10.87
C GLN A 475 -40.83 -14.89 -9.73
N ALA A 476 -41.75 -15.60 -9.07
CA ALA A 476 -41.41 -16.53 -7.99
C ALA A 476 -40.48 -17.67 -8.44
N ASN A 477 -40.69 -18.18 -9.65
CA ASN A 477 -39.83 -19.19 -10.26
C ASN A 477 -38.43 -18.62 -10.60
N MET A 478 -38.35 -17.36 -11.06
CA MET A 478 -37.09 -16.67 -11.33
C MET A 478 -36.29 -16.45 -10.05
N VAL A 479 -36.95 -16.02 -8.96
CA VAL A 479 -36.35 -15.91 -7.63
C VAL A 479 -35.72 -17.23 -7.20
N THR A 480 -36.43 -18.33 -7.44
CA THR A 480 -35.93 -19.68 -7.14
C THR A 480 -34.70 -20.01 -7.99
N ALA A 481 -34.75 -19.78 -9.31
CA ALA A 481 -33.62 -20.05 -10.20
C ALA A 481 -32.37 -19.23 -9.86
N LEU A 482 -32.51 -17.93 -9.58
CA LEU A 482 -31.40 -17.05 -9.22
C LEU A 482 -30.71 -17.49 -7.92
N LYS A 483 -31.47 -17.99 -6.93
CA LYS A 483 -30.89 -18.56 -5.70
C LYS A 483 -30.05 -19.81 -5.96
N PHE A 484 -30.42 -20.63 -6.95
CA PHE A 484 -29.66 -21.82 -7.35
C PHE A 484 -28.51 -21.53 -8.31
N TYR A 485 -28.51 -20.37 -8.97
CA TYR A 485 -27.57 -20.03 -10.03
C TYR A 485 -26.09 -20.13 -9.62
N PRO A 486 -25.64 -19.59 -8.47
CA PRO A 486 -24.23 -19.70 -8.06
C PRO A 486 -23.75 -21.15 -7.90
N TYR A 487 -24.60 -22.02 -7.35
CA TYR A 487 -24.28 -23.44 -7.19
C TYR A 487 -24.17 -24.15 -8.54
N ARG A 488 -25.03 -23.80 -9.50
CA ARG A 488 -25.00 -24.36 -10.87
C ARG A 488 -23.76 -23.95 -11.64
N LYS A 489 -23.23 -22.74 -11.36
CA LYS A 489 -21.97 -22.26 -11.92
C LYS A 489 -20.73 -22.68 -11.12
N SER A 490 -20.91 -23.44 -10.03
CA SER A 490 -19.84 -23.83 -9.11
C SER A 490 -19.05 -22.64 -8.56
N ALA A 491 -19.73 -21.52 -8.32
CA ALA A 491 -19.13 -20.32 -7.76
C ALA A 491 -18.63 -20.59 -6.33
N LYS A 492 -17.43 -20.12 -6.02
CA LYS A 492 -16.79 -20.31 -4.72
C LYS A 492 -16.95 -19.05 -3.89
N LEU A 493 -17.14 -19.22 -2.58
CA LEU A 493 -17.12 -18.09 -1.67
C LEU A 493 -15.68 -17.56 -1.53
N PRO A 494 -15.50 -16.24 -1.37
CA PRO A 494 -14.21 -15.65 -1.05
C PRO A 494 -13.66 -16.17 0.27
N VAL A 495 -12.33 -16.24 0.39
CA VAL A 495 -11.63 -16.54 1.64
C VAL A 495 -11.55 -15.27 2.47
N ASP A 496 -12.08 -15.33 3.69
CA ASP A 496 -12.06 -14.23 4.66
C ASP A 496 -11.20 -14.61 5.87
N GLY A 497 -9.90 -14.33 5.77
CA GLY A 497 -8.93 -14.48 6.86
C GLY A 497 -8.65 -13.16 7.54
N ARG A 498 -8.11 -13.18 8.77
CA ARG A 498 -7.60 -11.96 9.42
C ARG A 498 -6.27 -11.54 8.81
N LEU A 499 -5.96 -10.24 8.86
CA LEU A 499 -4.62 -9.77 8.53
C LEU A 499 -3.69 -10.08 9.71
N GLU A 500 -2.92 -11.16 9.55
CA GLU A 500 -2.10 -11.71 10.62
C GLU A 500 -0.79 -12.32 10.13
N ILE A 501 0.24 -12.32 10.98
CA ILE A 501 1.53 -12.95 10.71
C ILE A 501 2.04 -13.69 11.97
N PRO A 502 2.69 -14.86 11.82
CA PRO A 502 3.33 -15.52 12.95
C PRO A 502 4.33 -14.59 13.65
N LEU A 503 4.24 -14.48 14.97
CA LEU A 503 5.19 -13.72 15.77
C LEU A 503 6.40 -14.62 16.06
N LEU A 504 7.38 -14.59 15.15
CA LEU A 504 8.65 -15.31 15.29
C LEU A 504 9.72 -14.43 15.94
N TRP A 505 10.81 -15.07 16.37
CA TRP A 505 12.00 -14.34 16.84
C TRP A 505 12.60 -13.50 15.70
N PRO A 506 12.88 -12.20 15.89
CA PRO A 506 13.16 -11.29 14.78
C PRO A 506 14.41 -11.63 13.96
N LYS A 507 14.47 -11.06 12.74
CA LYS A 507 15.57 -11.21 11.78
C LYS A 507 16.94 -10.84 12.38
N GLY A 508 17.98 -11.48 11.86
CA GLY A 508 19.38 -11.26 12.23
C GLY A 508 19.97 -12.35 13.12
N THR A 509 21.29 -12.25 13.35
CA THR A 509 22.07 -13.14 14.22
C THR A 509 22.39 -12.46 15.54
N TYR A 510 22.09 -13.13 16.63
CA TYR A 510 22.26 -12.60 17.98
C TYR A 510 22.21 -13.73 19.01
N SER A 511 22.65 -13.42 20.22
CA SER A 511 22.54 -14.32 21.36
C SER A 511 21.75 -13.68 22.50
N LEU A 512 21.05 -14.52 23.25
CA LEU A 512 20.34 -14.17 24.47
C LEU A 512 20.93 -14.96 25.64
N GLN A 513 20.91 -14.36 26.83
CA GLN A 513 21.22 -15.09 28.05
C GLN A 513 20.17 -16.19 28.25
N LYS A 514 20.61 -17.44 28.48
CA LYS A 514 19.70 -18.57 28.66
C LYS A 514 19.06 -18.50 30.06
N PRO A 515 17.71 -18.57 30.15
CA PRO A 515 17.05 -18.79 31.43
C PRO A 515 17.06 -20.25 31.86
N THR A 516 16.85 -20.51 33.15
CA THR A 516 16.68 -21.86 33.72
C THR A 516 15.49 -22.63 33.13
N SER A 517 14.51 -21.93 32.55
CA SER A 517 13.42 -22.52 31.77
C SER A 517 13.81 -23.04 30.37
N GLY A 518 15.08 -22.88 29.98
CA GLY A 518 15.60 -23.18 28.65
C GLY A 518 15.43 -22.04 27.65
N CYS A 519 15.88 -22.26 26.41
CA CYS A 519 15.83 -21.26 25.35
C CYS A 519 14.40 -20.87 24.96
N PRO A 520 14.18 -19.60 24.54
CA PRO A 520 12.84 -19.05 24.49
C PRO A 520 12.05 -19.36 23.21
N GLY A 521 10.73 -19.47 23.31
CA GLY A 521 9.85 -19.80 22.19
C GLY A 521 10.04 -21.22 21.61
N LEU A 522 9.49 -21.45 20.43
CA LEU A 522 9.58 -22.72 19.67
C LEU A 522 10.70 -22.72 18.62
N PHE A 523 11.44 -21.61 18.51
CA PHE A 523 12.58 -21.52 17.60
C PHE A 523 13.68 -22.51 18.03
N LYS A 524 14.37 -23.11 17.05
CA LYS A 524 15.48 -24.03 17.30
C LYS A 524 16.75 -23.23 17.55
N TRP A 525 16.97 -22.85 18.81
CA TRP A 525 18.19 -22.17 19.24
C TRP A 525 19.38 -23.12 19.25
N SER A 526 20.54 -22.62 18.85
CA SER A 526 21.81 -23.23 19.21
C SER A 526 22.18 -22.81 20.62
N GLU A 527 22.86 -23.69 21.34
CA GLU A 527 23.25 -23.42 22.72
C GLU A 527 24.77 -23.42 22.88
N GLY A 528 25.23 -22.62 23.84
CA GLY A 528 26.63 -22.60 24.23
C GLY A 528 26.82 -21.98 25.59
N ARG A 529 28.04 -22.06 26.09
CA ARG A 529 28.41 -21.56 27.42
C ARG A 529 29.77 -20.90 27.40
N ILE A 530 29.91 -19.86 28.22
CA ILE A 530 31.16 -19.16 28.48
C ILE A 530 31.55 -19.41 29.93
N MET A 531 32.76 -19.92 30.14
CA MET A 531 33.33 -20.18 31.45
C MET A 531 34.52 -19.25 31.68
N VAL A 532 34.60 -18.63 32.86
CA VAL A 532 35.70 -17.72 33.21
C VAL A 532 36.19 -18.05 34.60
N ASN A 533 37.50 -18.26 34.73
CA ASN A 533 38.16 -18.55 36.02
C ASN A 533 38.50 -17.25 36.73
N VAL A 534 37.58 -16.75 37.55
CA VAL A 534 37.73 -15.51 38.31
C VAL A 534 37.01 -15.62 39.66
N THR A 535 37.53 -14.94 40.68
CA THR A 535 36.97 -14.96 42.04
C THR A 535 36.04 -13.77 42.27
N GLY A 536 34.95 -13.99 43.00
CA GLY A 536 34.04 -12.92 43.41
C GLY A 536 32.93 -12.58 42.42
N ALA A 537 32.66 -13.44 41.44
CA ALA A 537 31.46 -13.29 40.61
C ALA A 537 30.21 -13.45 41.46
N GLN A 538 29.13 -12.75 41.09
CA GLN A 538 27.87 -12.80 41.80
C GLN A 538 26.70 -12.71 40.82
N MET A 539 25.61 -13.37 41.16
CA MET A 539 24.31 -13.22 40.52
C MET A 539 23.33 -12.66 41.53
N SER A 540 22.31 -11.94 41.06
CA SER A 540 21.19 -11.54 41.91
C SER A 540 20.56 -12.75 42.61
N ALA A 541 20.15 -12.55 43.87
CA ALA A 541 19.41 -13.58 44.61
C ALA A 541 18.12 -13.94 43.86
N MET A 542 17.83 -15.24 43.76
CA MET A 542 16.69 -15.79 42.98
C MET A 542 16.72 -15.37 41.50
N SER A 543 17.91 -15.24 40.92
CA SER A 543 18.02 -15.08 39.47
C SER A 543 17.53 -16.33 38.73
N SER A 544 17.10 -16.13 37.50
CA SER A 544 16.69 -17.23 36.60
C SER A 544 17.75 -17.50 35.55
N PHE A 545 19.01 -17.14 35.81
CA PHE A 545 20.12 -17.38 34.89
C PHE A 545 20.42 -18.87 34.84
N GLU A 546 20.50 -19.43 33.64
CA GLU A 546 21.11 -20.73 33.45
C GLU A 546 22.64 -20.57 33.47
N GLY A 547 23.27 -21.11 34.51
CA GLY A 547 24.69 -21.00 34.75
C GLY A 547 25.03 -21.19 36.23
N ASP A 548 26.32 -21.19 36.54
CA ASP A 548 26.83 -21.45 37.87
C ASP A 548 27.84 -20.37 38.26
N VAL A 549 27.80 -19.94 39.51
CA VAL A 549 28.82 -19.07 40.11
C VAL A 549 29.47 -19.83 41.25
N GLU A 550 30.75 -20.16 41.06
CA GLU A 550 31.58 -20.83 42.05
C GLU A 550 32.53 -19.82 42.72
N GLN A 551 33.27 -20.28 43.73
CA GLN A 551 34.21 -19.42 44.45
C GLN A 551 35.31 -18.83 43.54
N SER A 552 35.74 -19.58 42.53
CA SER A 552 36.86 -19.21 41.64
C SER A 552 36.55 -19.32 40.14
N SER A 553 35.28 -19.49 39.79
CA SER A 553 34.84 -19.57 38.40
C SER A 553 33.39 -19.13 38.26
N PHE A 554 32.99 -18.76 37.06
CA PHE A 554 31.57 -18.72 36.71
C PHE A 554 31.35 -19.29 35.31
N THR A 555 30.14 -19.79 35.09
CA THR A 555 29.64 -20.27 33.81
C THR A 555 28.32 -19.57 33.49
N LEU A 556 28.18 -19.05 32.27
CA LEU A 556 26.93 -18.52 31.75
C LEU A 556 26.53 -19.26 30.48
N ASN A 557 25.29 -19.70 30.40
CA ASN A 557 24.74 -20.37 29.21
C ASN A 557 23.95 -19.39 28.33
N TYR A 558 23.95 -19.61 27.02
CA TYR A 558 23.38 -18.73 26.03
C TYR A 558 22.57 -19.49 24.99
N CYS A 559 21.58 -18.80 24.43
CA CYS A 559 20.79 -19.21 23.28
C CYS A 559 21.20 -18.34 22.10
N ALA A 560 21.74 -18.94 21.05
CA ALA A 560 22.18 -18.27 19.83
C ALA A 560 21.22 -18.53 18.67
N LYS A 561 20.78 -17.44 18.02
CA LYS A 561 20.02 -17.50 16.77
C LYS A 561 20.99 -17.38 15.61
N GLU A 562 21.27 -18.51 14.97
CA GLU A 562 22.13 -18.61 13.80
C GLU A 562 21.34 -18.40 12.50
N ARG A 563 22.06 -18.19 11.38
CA ARG A 563 21.50 -17.81 10.06
C ARG A 563 20.51 -18.83 9.51
N THR A 564 19.24 -18.65 9.87
CA THR A 564 18.07 -19.22 9.20
C THR A 564 17.05 -18.10 9.10
N GLU A 565 17.17 -17.27 8.06
CA GLU A 565 16.16 -16.25 7.78
C GLU A 565 14.97 -16.91 7.10
N SER A 566 13.82 -16.89 7.74
CA SER A 566 12.55 -17.25 7.11
C SER A 566 11.84 -16.01 6.56
N GLN A 567 10.98 -16.21 5.55
CA GLN A 567 10.23 -15.13 4.91
C GLN A 567 9.25 -14.42 5.86
N ASP A 568 8.87 -15.06 6.97
CA ASP A 568 7.90 -14.54 7.94
C ASP A 568 8.55 -13.85 9.16
N GLU A 569 9.88 -13.78 9.23
CA GLU A 569 10.55 -13.08 10.32
C GLU A 569 10.44 -11.56 10.16
N LEU A 570 9.99 -10.91 11.22
CA LEU A 570 9.88 -9.46 11.29
C LEU A 570 11.18 -8.81 11.76
N MET A 571 11.32 -7.52 11.48
CA MET A 571 12.39 -6.70 12.04
C MET A 571 12.16 -6.44 13.53
N TRP A 572 13.24 -6.29 14.29
CA TRP A 572 13.15 -5.86 15.68
C TRP A 572 12.44 -4.50 15.80
N SER A 573 11.46 -4.40 16.70
CA SER A 573 10.77 -3.13 17.00
C SER A 573 11.72 -2.10 17.61
N LYS A 574 11.47 -0.81 17.35
CA LYS A 574 12.20 0.31 17.95
C LYS A 574 12.09 0.29 19.48
N GLY A 575 13.15 0.65 20.18
CA GLY A 575 13.18 0.59 21.64
C GLY A 575 14.52 0.99 22.25
N ASP A 576 14.69 0.65 23.52
CA ASP A 576 15.89 0.93 24.34
C ASP A 576 16.35 -0.33 25.08
N TYR A 577 17.16 -1.15 24.43
CA TYR A 577 17.63 -2.43 24.95
C TYR A 577 18.83 -2.96 24.15
N CYS A 578 19.54 -3.95 24.71
CA CYS A 578 20.66 -4.61 24.07
C CYS A 578 20.50 -6.13 23.99
N LEU A 579 21.24 -6.72 23.05
CA LEU A 579 21.40 -8.16 22.80
C LEU A 579 22.88 -8.50 22.82
N PHE A 580 23.24 -9.76 23.04
CA PHE A 580 24.61 -10.20 22.80
C PHE A 580 24.86 -10.30 21.29
N GLN A 581 25.96 -9.72 20.83
CA GLN A 581 26.40 -9.86 19.46
C GLN A 581 26.91 -11.30 19.25
N GLN A 582 26.48 -11.98 18.19
CA GLN A 582 26.91 -13.36 17.89
C GLN A 582 27.92 -13.42 16.74
N ASP A 583 27.71 -12.64 15.68
CA ASP A 583 28.60 -12.55 14.51
C ASP A 583 29.32 -11.18 14.45
N SER A 584 29.99 -10.86 13.33
CA SER A 584 30.65 -9.56 13.10
C SER A 584 29.70 -8.37 13.06
N ASP A 585 28.43 -8.59 12.71
CA ASP A 585 27.45 -7.53 12.44
C ASP A 585 26.25 -7.64 13.38
N CYS A 586 25.68 -6.49 13.71
CA CYS A 586 24.45 -6.42 14.51
C CYS A 586 23.20 -6.53 13.63
N PRO A 587 22.08 -7.03 14.18
CA PRO A 587 20.80 -6.94 13.50
C PRO A 587 20.49 -5.49 13.09
N ILE A 588 19.80 -5.32 11.95
CA ILE A 588 19.48 -3.99 11.42
C ILE A 588 18.74 -3.15 12.47
N GLY A 589 19.16 -1.89 12.62
CA GLY A 589 18.64 -0.96 13.61
C GLY A 589 19.41 -0.97 14.95
N PHE A 590 20.29 -1.95 15.17
CA PHE A 590 21.20 -1.95 16.31
C PHE A 590 22.58 -1.39 15.95
N THR A 591 23.21 -0.79 16.95
CA THR A 591 24.59 -0.32 16.93
C THR A 591 25.48 -1.26 17.73
N SER A 592 26.67 -1.54 17.21
CA SER A 592 27.65 -2.38 17.90
C SER A 592 28.24 -1.66 19.12
N SER A 593 28.38 -2.40 20.19
CA SER A 593 28.95 -1.93 21.45
C SER A 593 29.80 -3.00 22.11
N SER A 594 30.59 -2.61 23.11
CA SER A 594 31.43 -3.57 23.81
C SER A 594 31.86 -3.12 25.21
N ILE A 595 32.15 -4.11 26.04
CA ILE A 595 32.88 -3.94 27.30
C ILE A 595 34.11 -4.84 27.22
N ARG A 596 35.30 -4.23 27.33
CA ARG A 596 36.58 -4.93 27.40
C ARG A 596 37.10 -4.89 28.83
N TYR A 597 37.30 -6.06 29.40
CA TYR A 597 37.95 -6.25 30.68
C TYR A 597 39.45 -6.42 30.45
N GLN A 598 40.32 -5.70 31.16
CA GLN A 598 41.78 -5.89 31.06
C GLN A 598 42.29 -7.10 31.89
N ASP A 599 41.40 -8.03 32.19
CA ASP A 599 41.79 -9.26 32.89
C ASP A 599 42.60 -10.16 31.96
N ARG A 600 43.67 -10.75 32.51
CA ARG A 600 44.51 -11.72 31.79
C ARG A 600 43.90 -13.13 31.74
N VAL A 601 42.64 -13.25 32.13
CA VAL A 601 41.89 -14.51 32.13
C VAL A 601 41.23 -14.68 30.78
N ARG A 602 41.55 -15.78 30.09
CA ARG A 602 40.92 -16.12 28.82
C ARG A 602 39.62 -16.92 29.07
N PRO A 603 38.46 -16.44 28.60
CA PRO A 603 37.23 -17.21 28.67
C PRO A 603 37.34 -18.50 27.86
N VAL A 604 36.79 -19.59 28.39
CA VAL A 604 36.61 -20.85 27.67
C VAL A 604 35.19 -20.85 27.10
N THR A 605 35.06 -21.04 25.80
CA THR A 605 33.76 -21.09 25.11
C THR A 605 33.48 -22.51 24.64
N VAL A 606 32.23 -22.97 24.81
CA VAL A 606 31.76 -24.30 24.37
C VAL A 606 30.43 -24.14 23.65
N GLY A 607 30.25 -24.79 22.50
CA GLY A 607 29.04 -24.64 21.68
C GLY A 607 28.98 -23.28 20.96
N VAL A 608 27.77 -22.81 20.66
CA VAL A 608 27.54 -21.53 19.98
C VAL A 608 27.30 -20.44 21.03
N THR A 609 28.20 -19.46 21.08
CA THR A 609 28.24 -18.43 22.13
C THR A 609 28.21 -17.02 21.53
N PRO A 610 27.91 -15.99 22.35
CA PRO A 610 28.20 -14.61 21.99
C PRO A 610 29.62 -14.43 21.49
N TYR A 611 29.81 -13.47 20.58
CA TYR A 611 31.11 -13.07 20.09
C TYR A 611 31.94 -12.46 21.23
N VAL A 612 33.05 -13.12 21.55
CA VAL A 612 34.05 -12.64 22.52
C VAL A 612 35.40 -12.56 21.84
N GLU A 613 35.99 -11.37 21.84
CA GLU A 613 37.33 -11.14 21.32
C GLU A 613 38.35 -11.15 22.47
N TYR A 614 39.47 -11.83 22.29
CA TYR A 614 40.56 -11.86 23.26
C TYR A 614 41.85 -11.34 22.64
N LYS A 615 42.23 -10.11 23.00
CA LYS A 615 43.50 -9.48 22.59
C LYS A 615 44.32 -9.07 23.82
N THR A 616 43.84 -8.08 24.55
CA THR A 616 44.45 -7.57 25.79
C THR A 616 43.59 -7.88 27.03
N GLY A 617 42.71 -8.87 26.89
CA GLY A 617 41.67 -9.26 27.84
C GLY A 617 40.35 -9.52 27.10
N PRO A 618 39.33 -10.10 27.77
CA PRO A 618 38.08 -10.45 27.13
C PRO A 618 37.24 -9.22 26.81
N GLN A 619 36.83 -9.12 25.55
CA GLN A 619 35.91 -8.10 25.06
C GLN A 619 34.61 -8.76 24.63
N PHE A 620 33.55 -8.52 25.40
CA PHE A 620 32.20 -8.93 25.07
C PHE A 620 31.57 -7.86 24.20
N LYS A 621 30.97 -8.28 23.08
CA LYS A 621 30.28 -7.38 22.16
C LYS A 621 28.77 -7.53 22.28
N TYR A 622 28.09 -6.42 22.09
CA TYR A 622 26.63 -6.32 22.18
C TYR A 622 26.09 -5.53 20.99
N CYS A 623 24.80 -5.72 20.75
CA CYS A 623 24.03 -4.95 19.80
C CYS A 623 22.99 -4.18 20.58
N CYS A 624 23.11 -2.85 20.62
CA CYS A 624 22.25 -1.96 21.38
C CYS A 624 21.47 -1.02 20.45
N ARG A 625 20.21 -0.73 20.79
CA ARG A 625 19.41 0.30 20.12
C ARG A 625 18.77 1.21 21.15
N SER A 626 18.57 2.47 20.78
CA SER A 626 17.94 3.53 21.58
C SER A 626 17.09 4.45 20.71
N ASP A 627 16.48 3.90 19.67
CA ASP A 627 15.68 4.60 18.67
C ASP A 627 14.18 4.59 19.00
N GLY A 628 13.81 4.20 20.22
CA GLY A 628 12.45 4.21 20.74
C GLY A 628 12.41 4.29 22.27
N SER A 629 11.24 4.57 22.83
CA SER A 629 11.04 4.62 24.28
C SER A 629 10.90 3.21 24.89
N TYR A 630 11.61 2.94 25.99
CA TYR A 630 11.45 1.71 26.78
C TYR A 630 10.02 1.50 27.31
N LEU A 631 9.20 2.56 27.37
CA LEU A 631 7.79 2.50 27.81
C LEU A 631 6.84 2.02 26.72
N ASN A 632 7.24 2.08 25.45
CA ASN A 632 6.44 1.57 24.34
C ASN A 632 6.69 0.06 24.22
N PRO A 633 5.67 -0.80 24.43
CA PRO A 633 5.87 -2.24 24.36
C PRO A 633 6.37 -2.69 22.98
N ILE A 634 7.36 -3.59 22.95
CA ILE A 634 7.77 -4.31 21.74
C ILE A 634 7.05 -5.66 21.64
N PHE A 635 6.88 -6.18 20.43
CA PHE A 635 6.30 -7.50 20.20
C PHE A 635 7.40 -8.55 20.02
N LEU A 636 7.41 -9.55 20.90
CA LEU A 636 8.29 -10.70 20.85
C LEU A 636 7.51 -11.97 21.23
N PRO A 637 7.99 -13.17 20.87
CA PRO A 637 7.38 -14.41 21.34
C PRO A 637 7.36 -14.48 22.87
N THR A 638 6.19 -14.76 23.44
CA THR A 638 5.87 -14.74 24.87
C THR A 638 5.74 -16.14 25.49
N ALA A 639 5.73 -17.19 24.65
CA ALA A 639 5.50 -18.58 25.08
C ALA A 639 6.48 -19.10 26.15
N LYS A 640 7.72 -18.58 26.20
CA LYS A 640 8.70 -18.91 27.25
C LYS A 640 9.42 -17.65 27.74
N PRO A 641 9.89 -17.64 29.00
CA PRO A 641 10.68 -16.54 29.54
C PRO A 641 11.96 -16.29 28.75
N PHE A 642 12.44 -15.05 28.75
CA PHE A 642 13.72 -14.67 28.13
C PHE A 642 14.35 -13.46 28.82
N TYR A 643 15.59 -13.15 28.44
CA TYR A 643 16.32 -11.98 28.90
C TYR A 643 16.58 -10.99 27.76
N LEU A 644 16.46 -9.70 28.07
CA LEU A 644 17.12 -8.63 27.33
C LEU A 644 18.05 -7.87 28.29
N LEU A 645 19.09 -7.26 27.76
CA LEU A 645 19.96 -6.37 28.53
C LEU A 645 19.34 -4.97 28.58
N LYS A 646 19.33 -4.37 29.77
CA LYS A 646 18.95 -2.96 29.95
C LYS A 646 19.98 -2.09 29.24
N TYR A 647 19.58 -0.96 28.65
CA TYR A 647 20.50 -0.06 27.94
C TYR A 647 20.62 1.31 28.63
N THR A 648 19.79 2.30 28.27
CA THR A 648 19.95 3.66 28.80
C THR A 648 19.00 4.01 29.95
N HIS A 649 17.75 3.55 29.89
CA HIS A 649 16.74 3.89 30.91
C HIS A 649 16.30 2.67 31.72
N GLY A 650 15.01 2.30 31.66
CA GLY A 650 14.44 1.13 32.33
C GLY A 650 14.41 -0.11 31.44
N CYS A 651 13.85 -1.19 31.94
CA CYS A 651 13.55 -2.36 31.11
C CYS A 651 12.54 -2.03 30.01
N GLN A 652 12.90 -2.40 28.78
CA GLN A 652 12.02 -2.34 27.62
C GLN A 652 10.73 -3.12 27.88
N ARG A 653 9.57 -2.47 27.84
CA ARG A 653 8.30 -3.20 27.94
C ARG A 653 8.15 -4.16 26.77
N VAL A 654 7.66 -5.36 27.04
CA VAL A 654 7.30 -6.37 26.03
C VAL A 654 5.81 -6.63 26.16
N HIS A 655 5.08 -6.57 25.04
CA HIS A 655 3.63 -6.78 25.05
C HIS A 655 3.31 -8.19 25.58
N GLY A 656 2.36 -8.28 26.52
CA GLY A 656 1.95 -9.56 27.10
C GLY A 656 2.87 -10.13 28.18
N MET A 657 3.94 -9.42 28.57
CA MET A 657 4.90 -9.89 29.57
C MET A 657 5.13 -8.87 30.70
N GLU A 658 5.40 -9.38 31.89
CA GLU A 658 5.98 -8.61 33.00
C GLU A 658 7.50 -8.83 33.03
N PHE A 659 8.24 -7.94 33.69
CA PHE A 659 9.69 -8.07 33.83
C PHE A 659 10.15 -7.92 35.28
N LYS A 660 11.31 -8.53 35.57
CA LYS A 660 12.07 -8.31 36.80
C LYS A 660 13.50 -7.91 36.45
N GLU A 661 14.01 -6.86 37.07
CA GLU A 661 15.41 -6.49 36.95
C GLU A 661 16.27 -7.51 37.72
N GLN A 662 17.34 -7.98 37.08
CA GLN A 662 18.33 -8.89 37.64
C GLN A 662 19.72 -8.43 37.23
N GLN A 663 20.71 -8.72 38.06
CA GLN A 663 22.10 -8.28 37.86
C GLN A 663 23.05 -9.46 37.85
N PHE A 664 24.10 -9.34 37.05
CA PHE A 664 25.27 -10.20 37.07
C PHE A 664 26.54 -9.35 37.28
N LEU A 665 27.30 -9.69 38.33
CA LEU A 665 28.58 -9.07 38.64
C LEU A 665 29.70 -9.84 37.94
N TYR A 666 30.31 -9.21 36.94
CA TYR A 666 31.61 -9.65 36.44
C TYR A 666 32.71 -9.07 37.35
N PRO A 667 33.43 -9.90 38.11
CA PRO A 667 34.45 -9.40 39.03
C PRO A 667 35.69 -8.96 38.26
N THR A 668 36.15 -7.74 38.51
CA THR A 668 37.41 -7.26 37.97
C THR A 668 37.99 -6.17 38.87
N LYS A 669 39.31 -6.21 39.04
CA LYS A 669 40.08 -5.14 39.70
C LYS A 669 40.86 -4.30 38.69
N GLN A 670 40.78 -4.66 37.41
CA GLN A 670 41.51 -4.02 36.33
C GLN A 670 40.65 -2.90 35.71
N HIS A 671 41.28 -2.08 34.89
CA HIS A 671 40.54 -1.12 34.08
C HIS A 671 39.65 -1.82 33.07
N ILE A 672 38.50 -1.21 32.81
CA ILE A 672 37.58 -1.62 31.74
C ILE A 672 37.56 -0.54 30.66
N TYR A 673 37.32 -0.96 29.41
CA TYR A 673 37.00 -0.04 28.32
C TYR A 673 35.58 -0.28 27.86
N VAL A 674 34.82 0.80 27.79
CA VAL A 674 33.40 0.79 27.48
C VAL A 674 33.18 1.55 26.18
N HIS A 675 32.41 0.97 25.27
CA HIS A 675 31.97 1.62 24.03
C HIS A 675 30.48 1.32 23.80
N ASN A 676 29.60 2.32 23.98
CA ASN A 676 28.14 2.24 23.79
C ASN A 676 27.46 1.04 24.50
N SER A 677 27.90 0.68 25.69
CA SER A 677 27.52 -0.57 26.36
C SER A 677 26.08 -0.64 26.88
N PRO A 678 25.57 -1.86 27.15
CA PRO A 678 24.44 -2.05 28.06
C PRO A 678 24.58 -1.27 29.38
N SER A 679 23.44 -1.09 30.05
CA SER A 679 23.37 -0.50 31.39
C SER A 679 24.24 -1.32 32.34
N HIS A 680 25.13 -0.61 33.02
CA HIS A 680 26.05 -1.22 33.95
C HIS A 680 26.43 -0.25 35.06
N THR A 681 26.82 -0.82 36.20
CA THR A 681 27.41 -0.08 37.31
C THR A 681 28.80 -0.61 37.59
N THR A 682 29.81 0.26 37.54
CA THR A 682 31.18 -0.08 37.96
C THR A 682 31.29 0.04 39.48
N ILE A 683 31.53 -1.07 40.16
CA ILE A 683 31.73 -1.12 41.60
C ILE A 683 33.23 -1.11 41.87
N SER A 684 33.72 0.01 42.38
CA SER A 684 35.15 0.22 42.66
C SER A 684 35.75 -0.94 43.47
N GLY A 685 36.85 -1.50 42.98
CA GLY A 685 37.57 -2.62 43.61
C GLY A 685 36.85 -3.98 43.57
N THR A 686 35.67 -4.06 42.95
CA THR A 686 34.84 -5.27 42.94
C THR A 686 34.61 -5.78 41.51
N GLY A 687 34.08 -4.96 40.60
CA GLY A 687 33.81 -5.37 39.23
C GLY A 687 32.75 -4.54 38.52
N VAL A 688 32.12 -5.12 37.50
CA VAL A 688 31.07 -4.50 36.68
C VAL A 688 29.77 -5.29 36.83
N ASN A 689 28.72 -4.62 37.32
CA ASN A 689 27.36 -5.16 37.34
C ASN A 689 26.68 -4.85 36.01
N LEU A 690 26.24 -5.88 35.30
CA LEU A 690 25.37 -5.76 34.13
C LEU A 690 23.91 -5.92 34.54
N ASP A 691 23.05 -5.04 34.03
CA ASP A 691 21.62 -5.06 34.32
C ASP A 691 20.84 -5.80 33.21
N TYR A 692 20.03 -6.77 33.64
CA TYR A 692 19.19 -7.62 32.82
C TYR A 692 17.73 -7.43 33.18
N CYS A 693 16.88 -7.63 32.17
CA CYS A 693 15.44 -7.67 32.31
C CYS A 693 14.98 -9.09 32.02
N TYR A 694 14.49 -9.79 33.04
CA TYR A 694 13.92 -11.13 32.92
C TYR A 694 12.42 -11.02 32.65
N TYR A 695 11.97 -11.45 31.47
CA TYR A 695 10.57 -11.37 31.06
C TYR A 695 9.84 -12.68 31.29
N THR A 696 8.66 -12.61 31.89
CA THR A 696 7.74 -13.75 32.05
C THR A 696 6.35 -13.37 31.55
N ALA A 697 5.64 -14.33 30.94
CA ALA A 697 4.27 -14.10 30.46
C ALA A 697 3.36 -13.62 31.59
N LEU A 698 2.50 -12.65 31.31
CA LEU A 698 1.49 -12.20 32.27
C LEU A 698 0.59 -13.38 32.64
N LYS A 699 0.43 -13.62 33.95
CA LYS A 699 -0.58 -14.57 34.43
C LYS A 699 -1.96 -14.02 34.05
N VAL A 700 -2.65 -14.66 33.11
CA VAL A 700 -4.03 -14.32 32.81
C VAL A 700 -4.83 -14.62 34.07
N GLY A 701 -5.18 -13.58 34.83
CA GLY A 701 -6.06 -13.72 35.99
C GLY A 701 -7.37 -14.32 35.50
N GLY A 702 -7.76 -15.48 36.05
CA GLY A 702 -9.09 -16.03 35.85
C GLY A 702 -10.11 -14.93 36.13
N GLY A 703 -10.89 -14.58 35.10
CA GLY A 703 -11.85 -13.50 35.18
C GLY A 703 -12.76 -13.72 36.39
N ILE A 704 -12.81 -12.72 37.26
CA ILE A 704 -13.89 -12.60 38.25
C ILE A 704 -15.15 -12.44 37.41
N GLY A 705 -15.96 -13.50 37.35
CA GLY A 705 -17.31 -13.44 36.81
C GLY A 705 -18.11 -12.48 37.67
N ILE A 706 -18.23 -11.24 37.21
CA ILE A 706 -19.25 -10.32 37.73
C ILE A 706 -20.56 -10.85 37.20
N GLY A 707 -21.19 -11.74 37.98
CA GLY A 707 -22.56 -12.14 37.79
C GLY A 707 -23.43 -10.90 37.86
N VAL A 708 -23.94 -10.47 36.71
CA VAL A 708 -25.07 -9.54 36.67
C VAL A 708 -26.27 -10.34 37.14
N GLY A 709 -26.65 -10.11 38.41
CA GLY A 709 -27.88 -10.60 38.99
C GLY A 709 -29.09 -10.08 38.21
N LYS A 710 -30.10 -10.94 38.15
CA LYS A 710 -31.38 -10.86 37.44
C LYS A 710 -32.05 -9.49 37.37
#